data_AF-A0A8J2K5W5-F1
#
_entry.id   AF-A0A8J2K5W5-F1
#
_cell.length_a   1.000
_cell.length_b   1.000
_cell.length_c   1.000
_cell.angle_alpha   90.00
_cell.angle_beta   90.00
_cell.angle_gamma   90.00
#
_symmetry.space_group_name_H-M   'P 1'
#
loop_
_entity.id
_entity.type
_entity.pdbx_description
1 polymer ?
#
loop_
_entity_poly.entity_id
_entity_poly.type
_entity_poly.pdbx_seq_one_letter_code
_entity_poly.pdbx_strand_id
1 'polypeptide(L)'
;MEFLELKKNTGKEENRARDLFYALWIPDLFMKRVEQNADWSLMCPHDAPGLFAVWGEEFEDLYIRKYGIKLLNPKLKQALLTWCNLKSNQKNLGTIKCSNLCTEVVQYSSSDEVAVCNLASIAVIDVNYYPVPEVEVSNKRHRPIGIGIQGLADAFLLMRYPFESEQAKLLNIQIFETIFMILQYDMWNVTPTDLWNWNNLKGRIAEHGLRNSLFLAPMPTASTAQILGNNEAIEAYTSNIYTRRVLSGEFQVVNPHLLKDLTELGLWNSDMKNKLIAGNGSVQHIKEIPQDLKALYKTVWEISQKCVLDMSADRGAYIDQSQSLNIHIAEPTFAKLTSMHFYTWKKGLKTGMYYLRTKPAANAIQFTVDKSKLQNHEDTTAVPIYTTLDSGLQKFRRQLSVMPPLPEQFWGPPTSTLDWCEVNYEASPFVAEFWNTISNLGMILPPLFGIYEVLRLGLEKKFVLTHTFLIVVGLGSWAFHMTLLWPMQLADELPMVWGNSILVYQLWEIRKTARRQINWAVIVVCFTYCFFFTALYLIFKNPLIHHTMYGLLVIVVLGMDLRLVNYNQCRTCTKLLSVGFFMYTFGFGLWNIDNQLCPQITELRAQLPRSLRPFTQLHAWWHILAGYATYLHILFGIHARGHFFKPKTRITVRYQDLMGSICYTLRGLVIQMLQITIYKSFLLKTNYDAVIHGPEILAYRVLFRVKSFATTAGGEVAGDDLRTIDNCAL
;
A
#
# COMPACT_ATOMS: atom_id res chain seq x y z
N MET A 1 34.03 -10.28 -32.06
CA MET A 1 34.78 -9.52 -31.03
C MET A 1 34.32 -8.07 -30.94
N GLU A 2 34.08 -7.41 -32.08
CA GLU A 2 33.66 -6.00 -32.15
C GLU A 2 32.44 -5.64 -31.28
N PHE A 3 31.46 -6.56 -31.15
CA PHE A 3 30.30 -6.39 -30.28
C PHE A 3 30.65 -5.99 -28.84
N LEU A 4 31.75 -6.51 -28.27
CA LEU A 4 32.18 -6.22 -26.90
C LEU A 4 32.76 -4.81 -26.73
N GLU A 5 33.12 -4.16 -27.83
CA GLU A 5 33.82 -2.88 -27.86
C GLU A 5 32.86 -1.70 -28.06
N LEU A 6 31.61 -1.96 -28.45
CA LEU A 6 30.66 -0.95 -28.92
C LEU A 6 30.30 0.10 -27.87
N LYS A 7 30.36 -0.23 -26.57
CA LYS A 7 30.08 0.70 -25.45
C LYS A 7 31.33 1.48 -24.99
N LYS A 8 32.53 1.16 -25.47
CA LYS A 8 33.76 1.81 -24.96
C LYS A 8 33.79 3.29 -25.31
N ASN A 9 34.25 4.11 -24.38
CA ASN A 9 34.37 5.56 -24.59
C ASN A 9 35.39 5.88 -25.69
N THR A 10 36.50 5.15 -25.76
CA THR A 10 37.59 5.36 -26.72
C THR A 10 37.43 4.50 -27.98
N GLY A 11 37.95 5.00 -29.11
CA GLY A 11 38.04 4.31 -30.40
C GLY A 11 37.26 5.03 -31.51
N LYS A 12 37.24 4.46 -32.71
CA LYS A 12 36.57 5.05 -33.87
C LYS A 12 35.06 5.11 -33.66
N GLU A 13 34.46 6.26 -33.94
CA GLU A 13 33.04 6.50 -33.67
C GLU A 13 32.12 5.63 -34.52
N GLU A 14 32.48 5.35 -35.78
CA GLU A 14 31.71 4.45 -36.65
C GLU A 14 31.61 3.01 -36.10
N ASN A 15 32.47 2.64 -35.15
CA ASN A 15 32.49 1.34 -34.50
C ASN A 15 31.91 1.41 -33.08
N ARG A 16 31.08 2.40 -32.76
CA ARG A 16 30.49 2.60 -31.42
C ARG A 16 28.99 2.79 -31.51
N ALA A 17 28.29 2.33 -30.46
CA ALA A 17 26.85 2.50 -30.31
C ALA A 17 26.51 2.68 -28.82
N ARG A 18 27.01 3.78 -28.25
CA ARG A 18 27.04 3.98 -26.79
C ARG A 18 25.68 4.16 -26.14
N ASP A 19 24.61 4.37 -26.89
CA ASP A 19 23.26 4.47 -26.32
C ASP A 19 22.60 3.10 -26.11
N LEU A 20 23.14 2.04 -26.73
CA LEU A 20 22.62 0.68 -26.57
C LEU A 20 23.15 0.01 -25.31
N PHE A 21 22.43 -1.01 -24.85
CA PHE A 21 22.87 -1.94 -23.82
C PHE A 21 23.25 -3.28 -24.46
N TYR A 22 24.23 -3.96 -23.85
CA TYR A 22 24.81 -5.18 -24.39
C TYR A 22 24.66 -6.31 -23.38
N ALA A 23 24.20 -7.45 -23.87
CA ALA A 23 24.11 -8.68 -23.10
C ALA A 23 24.71 -9.81 -23.92
N LEU A 24 25.18 -10.85 -23.23
CA LEU A 24 25.66 -12.07 -23.86
C LEU A 24 24.72 -13.22 -23.52
N TRP A 25 24.33 -13.99 -24.52
CA TRP A 25 23.50 -15.18 -24.39
C TRP A 25 24.37 -16.41 -24.61
N ILE A 26 24.82 -17.04 -23.52
CA ILE A 26 26.00 -17.91 -23.58
C ILE A 26 25.65 -19.38 -23.34
N PRO A 27 25.98 -20.29 -24.28
CA PRO A 27 25.75 -21.73 -24.12
C PRO A 27 26.66 -22.32 -23.05
N ASP A 28 26.21 -23.40 -22.40
CA ASP A 28 27.04 -24.14 -21.44
C ASP A 28 28.34 -24.65 -22.06
N LEU A 29 28.32 -25.06 -23.34
CA LEU A 29 29.50 -25.49 -24.05
C LEU A 29 30.61 -24.44 -24.05
N PHE A 30 30.26 -23.16 -24.17
CA PHE A 30 31.25 -22.09 -24.12
C PHE A 30 31.93 -22.06 -22.75
N MET A 31 31.15 -22.14 -21.66
CA MET A 31 31.69 -22.17 -20.29
C MET A 31 32.56 -23.41 -20.05
N LYS A 32 32.11 -24.60 -20.50
CA LYS A 32 32.89 -25.85 -20.46
C LYS A 32 34.24 -25.71 -21.18
N ARG A 33 34.24 -25.11 -22.38
CA ARG A 33 35.48 -24.90 -23.15
C ARG A 33 36.40 -23.86 -22.53
N VAL A 34 35.88 -22.79 -21.95
CA VAL A 34 36.69 -21.82 -21.19
C VAL A 34 37.34 -22.49 -19.97
N GLU A 35 36.61 -23.33 -19.24
CA GLU A 35 37.15 -24.07 -18.07
C GLU A 35 38.27 -25.04 -18.47
N GLN A 36 38.11 -25.72 -19.60
CA GLN A 36 39.07 -26.68 -20.14
C GLN A 36 40.20 -26.02 -20.96
N ASN A 37 40.18 -24.69 -21.11
CA ASN A 37 41.06 -23.96 -22.03
C ASN A 37 41.06 -24.56 -23.46
N ALA A 38 39.87 -24.99 -23.90
CA ALA A 38 39.64 -25.56 -25.22
C ALA A 38 39.27 -24.49 -26.25
N ASP A 39 39.44 -24.80 -27.52
CA ASP A 39 39.19 -23.87 -28.63
C ASP A 39 37.70 -23.51 -28.77
N TRP A 40 37.41 -22.27 -29.15
CA TRP A 40 36.06 -21.82 -29.50
C TRP A 40 35.98 -21.31 -30.95
N SER A 41 34.98 -21.77 -31.70
CA SER A 41 34.76 -21.40 -33.10
C SER A 41 33.73 -20.27 -33.21
N LEU A 42 34.08 -19.19 -33.90
CA LEU A 42 33.12 -18.13 -34.27
C LEU A 42 32.48 -18.49 -35.60
N MET A 43 31.16 -18.30 -35.71
CA MET A 43 30.38 -18.72 -36.88
C MET A 43 29.47 -17.59 -37.35
N CYS A 44 29.32 -17.47 -38.67
CA CYS A 44 28.26 -16.67 -39.26
C CYS A 44 26.94 -17.43 -39.16
N PRO A 45 25.84 -16.83 -38.67
CA PRO A 45 24.55 -17.51 -38.57
C PRO A 45 23.96 -17.90 -39.94
N HIS A 46 24.41 -17.28 -41.03
CA HIS A 46 24.06 -17.69 -42.39
C HIS A 46 24.73 -19.02 -42.77
N ASP A 47 26.02 -19.17 -42.45
CA ASP A 47 26.80 -20.37 -42.76
C ASP A 47 26.47 -21.52 -41.78
N ALA A 48 26.09 -21.17 -40.55
CA ALA A 48 25.70 -22.07 -39.46
C ALA A 48 24.26 -21.81 -38.96
N PRO A 49 23.24 -22.06 -39.81
CA PRO A 49 21.86 -21.82 -39.44
C PRO A 49 21.40 -22.78 -38.34
N GLY A 50 20.45 -22.33 -37.53
CA GLY A 50 19.79 -23.15 -36.51
C GLY A 50 20.46 -23.16 -35.14
N LEU A 51 21.72 -22.74 -34.99
CA LEU A 51 22.40 -22.70 -33.68
C LEU A 51 21.67 -21.83 -32.64
N PHE A 52 21.01 -20.75 -33.08
CA PHE A 52 20.22 -19.88 -32.19
C PHE A 52 18.85 -20.47 -31.84
N ALA A 53 18.44 -21.56 -32.50
CA ALA A 53 17.13 -22.18 -32.35
C ALA A 53 17.17 -23.47 -31.52
N VAL A 54 18.34 -23.90 -31.06
CA VAL A 54 18.55 -25.09 -30.22
C VAL A 54 19.34 -24.74 -28.96
N TRP A 55 19.24 -25.55 -27.92
CA TRP A 55 19.96 -25.36 -26.65
C TRP A 55 20.33 -26.72 -26.03
N GLY A 56 21.15 -26.72 -24.98
CA GLY A 56 21.56 -27.97 -24.30
C GLY A 56 22.32 -28.92 -25.22
N GLU A 57 22.07 -30.22 -25.09
CA GLU A 57 22.76 -31.26 -25.85
C GLU A 57 22.57 -31.13 -27.36
N GLU A 58 21.38 -30.70 -27.82
CA GLU A 58 21.11 -30.49 -29.24
C GLU A 58 21.98 -29.38 -29.84
N PHE A 59 22.21 -28.30 -29.08
CA PHE A 59 23.16 -27.26 -29.45
C PHE A 59 24.59 -27.81 -29.52
N GLU A 60 25.02 -28.57 -28.51
CA GLU A 60 26.38 -29.14 -28.47
C GLU A 60 26.62 -30.04 -29.67
N ASP A 61 25.67 -30.92 -29.97
CA ASP A 61 25.72 -31.82 -31.11
C ASP A 61 25.76 -31.07 -32.44
N LEU A 62 24.88 -30.09 -32.65
CA LEU A 62 24.86 -29.32 -33.90
C LEU A 62 26.15 -28.51 -34.09
N TYR A 63 26.65 -27.91 -33.02
CA TYR A 63 27.87 -27.11 -33.01
C TYR A 63 29.12 -27.97 -33.28
N ILE A 64 29.18 -29.17 -32.68
CA ILE A 64 30.32 -30.09 -32.82
C ILE A 64 30.31 -30.79 -34.18
N ARG A 65 29.17 -31.34 -34.62
CA ARG A 65 29.07 -32.15 -35.85
C ARG A 65 29.42 -31.37 -37.12
N LYS A 66 29.13 -30.07 -37.17
CA LYS A 66 29.13 -29.33 -38.43
C LYS A 66 30.39 -28.47 -38.68
N TYR A 67 31.19 -28.14 -37.66
CA TYR A 67 32.23 -27.10 -37.81
C TYR A 67 33.51 -27.31 -36.99
N GLY A 68 34.00 -28.55 -36.93
CA GLY A 68 35.31 -28.84 -36.36
C GLY A 68 36.43 -27.93 -36.90
N ILE A 69 36.84 -26.99 -36.04
CA ILE A 69 38.08 -26.19 -36.03
C ILE A 69 38.13 -24.91 -36.90
N LYS A 70 38.09 -23.74 -36.22
CA LYS A 70 39.02 -22.60 -36.46
C LYS A 70 39.19 -21.72 -35.21
N LEU A 71 40.45 -21.31 -34.96
CA LEU A 71 41.05 -20.89 -33.69
C LEU A 71 40.62 -19.52 -33.15
N LEU A 72 40.24 -19.47 -31.88
CA LEU A 72 40.49 -18.32 -30.99
C LEU A 72 40.55 -18.78 -29.52
N ASN A 73 41.52 -18.27 -28.77
CA ASN A 73 41.61 -18.49 -27.32
C ASN A 73 40.47 -17.72 -26.60
N PRO A 74 39.53 -18.40 -25.91
CA PRO A 74 38.31 -17.78 -25.42
C PRO A 74 38.56 -16.95 -24.16
N LYS A 75 38.71 -15.62 -24.32
CA LYS A 75 38.73 -14.64 -23.20
C LYS A 75 37.36 -14.01 -22.89
N LEU A 76 36.26 -14.60 -23.35
CA LEU A 76 34.91 -14.14 -22.97
C LEU A 76 34.40 -14.92 -21.76
N LYS A 77 33.67 -14.26 -20.86
CA LYS A 77 33.07 -14.88 -19.68
C LYS A 77 31.75 -14.21 -19.37
N GLN A 78 30.67 -14.96 -19.55
CA GLN A 78 29.38 -14.88 -18.85
C GLN A 78 28.61 -16.18 -19.24
N ALA A 79 27.45 -16.54 -18.67
CA ALA A 79 26.75 -17.80 -19.01
C ALA A 79 25.35 -17.48 -19.59
N LEU A 80 24.40 -18.45 -19.64
CA LEU A 80 22.94 -18.26 -19.42
C LEU A 80 21.94 -18.81 -20.46
N LEU A 81 22.35 -19.31 -21.63
CA LEU A 81 21.39 -19.86 -22.62
C LEU A 81 20.73 -21.17 -22.14
N THR A 82 21.50 -22.11 -21.58
CA THR A 82 20.97 -23.43 -21.21
C THR A 82 20.02 -23.34 -20.01
N TRP A 83 20.43 -22.64 -18.94
CA TRP A 83 19.61 -22.56 -17.72
C TRP A 83 18.27 -21.86 -17.95
N CYS A 84 18.25 -20.81 -18.78
CA CYS A 84 17.03 -20.11 -19.14
C CYS A 84 16.02 -21.01 -19.86
N ASN A 85 16.47 -21.86 -20.78
CA ASN A 85 15.60 -22.76 -21.53
C ASN A 85 15.20 -24.01 -20.73
N LEU A 86 16.17 -24.65 -20.05
CA LEU A 86 15.94 -25.87 -19.27
C LEU A 86 14.89 -25.66 -18.18
N LYS A 87 14.96 -24.50 -17.53
CA LYS A 87 14.19 -24.13 -16.34
C LYS A 87 13.05 -23.15 -16.65
N SER A 88 12.58 -23.08 -17.89
CA SER A 88 11.41 -22.25 -18.24
C SER A 88 10.16 -23.10 -18.38
N ASN A 89 9.04 -22.60 -17.87
CA ASN A 89 7.72 -23.18 -18.13
C ASN A 89 7.25 -22.96 -19.58
N GLN A 90 7.89 -22.05 -20.33
CA GLN A 90 7.64 -21.79 -21.74
C GLN A 90 8.51 -22.63 -22.69
N LYS A 91 9.32 -23.58 -22.19
CA LYS A 91 10.19 -24.42 -23.03
C LYS A 91 9.44 -25.26 -24.07
N ASN A 92 8.14 -25.47 -23.87
CA ASN A 92 7.24 -26.13 -24.81
C ASN A 92 6.94 -25.29 -26.07
N LEU A 93 7.22 -23.99 -26.07
CA LEU A 93 7.00 -23.09 -27.20
C LEU A 93 8.15 -23.10 -28.21
N GLY A 94 9.34 -23.49 -27.75
CA GLY A 94 10.60 -23.47 -28.50
C GLY A 94 11.71 -22.78 -27.72
N THR A 95 12.85 -22.60 -28.39
CA THR A 95 14.05 -22.00 -27.78
C THR A 95 13.86 -20.50 -27.53
N ILE A 96 14.04 -20.10 -26.27
CA ILE A 96 14.12 -18.72 -25.80
C ILE A 96 15.49 -18.15 -26.21
N LYS A 97 15.47 -17.03 -26.91
CA LYS A 97 16.63 -16.49 -27.64
C LYS A 97 17.30 -15.31 -26.94
N CYS A 98 16.62 -14.66 -26.00
CA CYS A 98 17.15 -13.53 -25.24
C CYS A 98 16.37 -13.31 -23.93
N SER A 99 16.84 -12.34 -23.16
CA SER A 99 16.12 -11.73 -22.03
C SER A 99 15.65 -10.33 -22.43
N ASN A 100 15.12 -9.54 -21.48
CA ASN A 100 14.79 -8.13 -21.66
C ASN A 100 15.96 -7.20 -21.29
N LEU A 101 15.70 -5.89 -21.32
CA LEU A 101 16.65 -4.84 -20.96
C LEU A 101 17.29 -5.02 -19.58
N CYS A 102 16.53 -5.51 -18.60
CA CYS A 102 16.94 -5.57 -17.20
C CYS A 102 17.33 -6.98 -16.74
N THR A 103 17.36 -7.97 -17.64
CA THR A 103 17.84 -9.35 -17.41
C THR A 103 17.01 -10.21 -16.44
N GLU A 104 15.79 -9.82 -16.09
CA GLU A 104 14.86 -10.57 -15.23
C GLU A 104 13.81 -11.37 -16.01
N VAL A 105 13.49 -10.96 -17.23
CA VAL A 105 12.43 -11.60 -18.05
C VAL A 105 13.02 -12.66 -18.96
N VAL A 106 12.43 -13.85 -18.96
CA VAL A 106 12.86 -14.97 -19.81
C VAL A 106 11.62 -15.55 -20.48
N GLN A 107 11.29 -15.01 -21.67
CA GLN A 107 10.06 -15.32 -22.41
C GLN A 107 10.37 -15.69 -23.86
N TYR A 108 9.55 -16.57 -24.44
CA TYR A 108 9.66 -16.97 -25.84
C TYR A 108 9.32 -15.81 -26.79
N SER A 109 10.03 -15.76 -27.92
CA SER A 109 9.79 -14.79 -29.00
C SER A 109 10.09 -15.40 -30.38
N SER A 110 9.31 -15.03 -31.38
CA SER A 110 9.44 -15.47 -32.77
C SER A 110 9.28 -14.29 -33.75
N SER A 111 9.22 -14.56 -35.05
CA SER A 111 8.87 -13.52 -36.04
C SER A 111 7.46 -12.97 -35.84
N ASP A 112 6.57 -13.77 -35.25
CA ASP A 112 5.13 -13.49 -35.14
C ASP A 112 4.72 -13.19 -33.69
N GLU A 113 5.66 -13.30 -32.74
CA GLU A 113 5.43 -13.10 -31.31
C GLU A 113 6.54 -12.26 -30.69
N VAL A 114 6.18 -11.09 -30.19
CA VAL A 114 7.06 -10.22 -29.40
C VAL A 114 6.62 -10.29 -27.94
N ALA A 115 7.49 -10.83 -27.09
CA ALA A 115 7.20 -11.03 -25.67
C ALA A 115 6.94 -9.72 -24.91
N VAL A 116 6.12 -9.77 -23.86
CA VAL A 116 5.69 -8.59 -23.08
C VAL A 116 5.87 -8.79 -21.60
N CYS A 117 6.39 -7.77 -20.94
CA CYS A 117 6.61 -7.76 -19.51
C CYS A 117 5.49 -6.99 -18.79
N ASN A 118 4.54 -7.70 -18.18
CA ASN A 118 3.51 -7.09 -17.33
C ASN A 118 3.98 -7.15 -15.87
N LEU A 119 4.41 -6.02 -15.32
CA LEU A 119 4.96 -5.95 -13.96
C LEU A 119 3.90 -5.56 -12.92
N ALA A 120 3.80 -6.36 -11.86
CA ALA A 120 3.00 -6.11 -10.63
C ALA A 120 1.45 -6.09 -10.72
N SER A 121 0.79 -6.27 -11.89
CA SER A 121 -0.68 -6.22 -11.97
C SER A 121 -1.33 -7.36 -12.77
N ILE A 122 -2.36 -7.97 -12.18
CA ILE A 122 -3.01 -9.23 -12.60
C ILE A 122 -3.99 -9.04 -13.77
N ALA A 123 -4.50 -7.81 -14.00
CA ALA A 123 -5.49 -7.52 -15.05
C ALA A 123 -4.95 -6.70 -16.23
N VAL A 124 -3.66 -6.33 -16.22
CA VAL A 124 -3.08 -5.46 -17.26
C VAL A 124 -3.16 -6.08 -18.65
N ILE A 125 -3.03 -7.40 -18.78
CA ILE A 125 -3.02 -8.09 -20.07
C ILE A 125 -4.27 -7.78 -20.92
N ASP A 126 -5.45 -7.68 -20.32
CA ASP A 126 -6.68 -7.49 -21.10
C ASP A 126 -7.01 -6.00 -21.35
N VAL A 127 -6.44 -5.09 -20.56
CA VAL A 127 -6.69 -3.64 -20.63
C VAL A 127 -5.59 -2.90 -21.39
N ASN A 128 -4.40 -3.49 -21.50
CA ASN A 128 -3.24 -2.84 -22.09
C ASN A 128 -3.46 -2.51 -23.57
N TYR A 129 -3.02 -1.32 -23.98
CA TYR A 129 -2.89 -0.98 -25.39
C TYR A 129 -1.59 -1.57 -25.94
N TYR A 130 -1.70 -2.36 -26.99
CA TYR A 130 -0.56 -3.04 -27.62
C TYR A 130 -0.06 -2.25 -28.82
N PRO A 131 1.22 -1.81 -28.83
CA PRO A 131 1.73 -0.95 -29.90
C PRO A 131 1.92 -1.67 -31.23
N VAL A 132 2.11 -2.99 -31.23
CA VAL A 132 2.18 -3.83 -32.44
C VAL A 132 1.41 -5.14 -32.25
N PRO A 133 0.81 -5.75 -33.30
CA PRO A 133 -0.05 -6.92 -33.16
C PRO A 133 0.63 -8.16 -32.56
N GLU A 134 1.91 -8.39 -32.87
CA GLU A 134 2.70 -9.54 -32.42
C GLU A 134 2.86 -9.54 -30.89
N VAL A 135 2.86 -8.35 -30.28
CA VAL A 135 2.89 -8.12 -28.83
C VAL A 135 1.56 -8.55 -28.20
N GLU A 136 0.44 -8.17 -28.80
CA GLU A 136 -0.89 -8.58 -28.33
C GLU A 136 -1.09 -10.10 -28.45
N VAL A 137 -0.69 -10.68 -29.59
CA VAL A 137 -0.78 -12.12 -29.84
C VAL A 137 0.00 -12.88 -28.78
N SER A 138 1.26 -12.52 -28.54
CA SER A 138 2.09 -13.16 -27.52
C SER A 138 1.49 -13.04 -26.12
N ASN A 139 1.08 -11.83 -25.73
CA ASN A 139 0.61 -11.58 -24.36
C ASN A 139 -0.75 -12.22 -24.08
N LYS A 140 -1.68 -12.24 -25.04
CA LYS A 140 -2.98 -12.91 -24.88
C LYS A 140 -2.87 -14.43 -24.92
N ARG A 141 -1.93 -14.97 -25.72
CA ARG A 141 -1.71 -16.42 -25.86
C ARG A 141 -1.07 -17.03 -24.61
N HIS A 142 -0.01 -16.42 -24.10
CA HIS A 142 0.82 -17.00 -23.03
C HIS A 142 0.59 -16.37 -21.66
N ARG A 143 0.03 -15.16 -21.64
CA ARG A 143 -0.34 -14.42 -20.43
C ARG A 143 0.75 -14.35 -19.35
N PRO A 144 2.03 -14.10 -19.69
CA PRO A 144 3.09 -14.03 -18.68
C PRO A 144 2.95 -12.76 -17.83
N ILE A 145 3.26 -12.86 -16.54
CA ILE A 145 3.39 -11.72 -15.63
C ILE A 145 4.72 -11.78 -14.88
N GLY A 146 5.23 -10.63 -14.45
CA GLY A 146 6.44 -10.50 -13.64
C GLY A 146 6.13 -9.80 -12.33
N ILE A 147 5.87 -10.58 -11.29
CA ILE A 147 5.84 -10.05 -9.93
C ILE A 147 7.29 -9.95 -9.43
N GLY A 148 7.62 -8.85 -8.78
CA GLY A 148 8.91 -8.65 -8.13
C GLY A 148 8.72 -8.16 -6.71
N ILE A 149 9.84 -7.91 -6.02
CA ILE A 149 9.86 -7.33 -4.68
C ILE A 149 10.74 -6.09 -4.64
N GLN A 150 10.60 -5.32 -3.58
CA GLN A 150 11.52 -4.25 -3.18
C GLN A 150 11.61 -4.23 -1.66
N GLY A 151 12.64 -3.59 -1.11
CA GLY A 151 12.82 -3.49 0.33
C GLY A 151 13.25 -4.79 1.01
N LEU A 152 13.91 -5.71 0.29
CA LEU A 152 14.43 -6.94 0.92
C LEU A 152 15.43 -6.62 2.04
N ALA A 153 16.34 -5.66 1.80
CA ALA A 153 17.27 -5.21 2.83
C ALA A 153 16.56 -4.54 4.01
N ASP A 154 15.54 -3.70 3.75
CA ASP A 154 14.72 -3.10 4.82
C ASP A 154 14.06 -4.18 5.68
N ALA A 155 13.49 -5.23 5.07
CA ALA A 155 12.88 -6.33 5.79
C ALA A 155 13.90 -7.04 6.70
N PHE A 156 15.13 -7.26 6.23
CA PHE A 156 16.20 -7.82 7.06
C PHE A 156 16.59 -6.89 8.21
N LEU A 157 16.69 -5.58 7.97
CA LEU A 157 16.99 -4.59 9.02
C LEU A 157 15.90 -4.56 10.09
N LEU A 158 14.63 -4.53 9.68
CA LEU A 158 13.47 -4.53 10.58
C LEU A 158 13.39 -5.80 11.42
N MET A 159 13.77 -6.95 10.85
CA MET A 159 13.84 -8.22 11.56
C MET A 159 15.13 -8.41 12.38
N ARG A 160 16.05 -7.43 12.34
CA ARG A 160 17.38 -7.48 12.98
C ARG A 160 18.27 -8.62 12.48
N TYR A 161 18.17 -8.94 11.20
CA TYR A 161 18.98 -9.97 10.55
C TYR A 161 20.06 -9.32 9.69
N PRO A 162 21.36 -9.49 10.03
CA PRO A 162 22.44 -9.16 9.11
C PRO A 162 22.23 -9.88 7.78
N PHE A 163 22.52 -9.22 6.65
CA PHE A 163 22.26 -9.76 5.31
C PHE A 163 22.88 -11.15 5.08
N GLU A 164 24.05 -11.40 5.69
CA GLU A 164 24.80 -12.66 5.56
C GLU A 164 24.39 -13.74 6.58
N SER A 165 23.47 -13.43 7.48
CA SER A 165 23.04 -14.35 8.54
C SER A 165 22.21 -15.52 8.00
N GLU A 166 22.24 -16.66 8.70
CA GLU A 166 21.43 -17.83 8.34
C GLU A 166 19.92 -17.52 8.43
N GLN A 167 19.53 -16.65 9.34
CA GLN A 167 18.15 -16.16 9.47
C GLN A 167 17.70 -15.38 8.23
N ALA A 168 18.56 -14.49 7.70
CA ALA A 168 18.27 -13.75 6.47
C ALA A 168 18.20 -14.68 5.25
N LYS A 169 19.06 -15.71 5.17
CA LYS A 169 19.01 -16.71 4.09
C LYS A 169 17.73 -17.53 4.13
N LEU A 170 17.32 -18.01 5.31
CA LEU A 170 16.07 -18.73 5.48
C LEU A 170 14.85 -17.84 5.14
N LEU A 171 14.84 -16.60 5.65
CA LEU A 171 13.77 -15.66 5.35
C LEU A 171 13.70 -15.31 3.86
N ASN A 172 14.84 -15.18 3.18
CA ASN A 172 14.91 -15.03 1.72
C ASN A 172 14.21 -16.22 1.03
N ILE A 173 14.52 -17.46 1.41
CA ILE A 173 13.84 -18.64 0.86
C ILE A 173 12.33 -18.54 1.12
N GLN A 174 11.92 -18.31 2.36
CA GLN A 174 10.51 -18.30 2.76
C GLN A 174 9.69 -17.19 2.09
N ILE A 175 10.26 -15.99 1.88
CA ILE A 175 9.59 -14.90 1.15
C ILE A 175 9.29 -15.34 -0.27
N PHE A 176 10.29 -15.84 -0.98
CA PHE A 176 10.13 -16.24 -2.38
C PHE A 176 9.28 -17.51 -2.53
N GLU A 177 9.39 -18.43 -1.59
CA GLU A 177 8.53 -19.60 -1.46
C GLU A 177 7.06 -19.23 -1.25
N THR A 178 6.79 -18.17 -0.48
CA THR A 178 5.42 -17.69 -0.20
C THR A 178 4.81 -16.94 -1.39
N ILE A 179 5.60 -16.11 -2.08
CA ILE A 179 5.12 -15.36 -3.23
C ILE A 179 4.82 -16.31 -4.39
N PHE A 180 5.65 -17.33 -4.56
CA PHE A 180 5.63 -18.17 -5.74
C PHE A 180 4.70 -19.38 -5.56
N MET A 181 3.69 -19.53 -6.41
CA MET A 181 2.73 -20.65 -6.36
C MET A 181 2.92 -21.69 -7.47
N ILE A 182 4.15 -21.87 -7.98
CA ILE A 182 4.45 -22.78 -9.11
C ILE A 182 5.63 -23.72 -8.77
N LEU A 183 5.77 -24.80 -9.53
CA LEU A 183 6.69 -25.94 -9.33
C LEU A 183 8.12 -25.71 -9.84
N GLN A 184 8.59 -24.47 -9.86
CA GLN A 184 9.90 -24.13 -10.43
C GLN A 184 11.04 -24.89 -9.74
N TYR A 185 10.94 -25.11 -8.44
CA TYR A 185 11.97 -25.76 -7.63
C TYR A 185 12.25 -27.20 -8.07
N ASP A 186 11.27 -27.88 -8.69
CA ASP A 186 11.46 -29.21 -9.28
C ASP A 186 12.50 -29.14 -10.43
N MET A 187 12.51 -28.06 -11.24
CA MET A 187 13.52 -27.84 -12.29
C MET A 187 14.90 -27.44 -11.76
N TRP A 188 14.99 -27.17 -10.45
CA TRP A 188 16.25 -26.89 -9.74
C TRP A 188 16.68 -28.06 -8.85
N ASN A 189 15.91 -29.15 -8.79
CA ASN A 189 16.09 -30.26 -7.84
C ASN A 189 16.16 -29.79 -6.37
N VAL A 190 15.31 -28.83 -6.01
CA VAL A 190 15.21 -28.27 -4.65
C VAL A 190 13.93 -28.77 -3.99
N THR A 191 14.04 -29.23 -2.74
CA THR A 191 12.88 -29.52 -1.89
C THR A 191 12.51 -28.25 -1.11
N PRO A 192 11.27 -27.73 -1.23
CA PRO A 192 10.83 -26.58 -0.46
C PRO A 192 10.81 -26.82 1.05
N THR A 193 10.63 -25.73 1.81
CA THR A 193 10.37 -25.82 3.24
C THR A 193 8.97 -26.37 3.54
N ASP A 194 8.70 -26.64 4.82
CA ASP A 194 7.40 -27.11 5.31
C ASP A 194 6.37 -25.98 5.55
N LEU A 195 6.71 -24.73 5.18
CA LEU A 195 5.86 -23.57 5.39
C LEU A 195 4.52 -23.66 4.62
N TRP A 196 4.52 -24.25 3.43
CA TRP A 196 3.33 -24.36 2.57
C TRP A 196 3.07 -25.81 2.11
N ASN A 197 1.80 -26.17 1.93
CA ASN A 197 1.42 -27.50 1.43
C ASN A 197 1.48 -27.57 -0.10
N TRP A 198 2.67 -27.84 -0.63
CA TRP A 198 2.94 -27.96 -2.06
C TRP A 198 2.16 -29.09 -2.75
N ASN A 199 1.87 -30.19 -2.06
CA ASN A 199 1.13 -31.32 -2.63
C ASN A 199 -0.33 -30.95 -2.92
N ASN A 200 -0.97 -30.20 -2.02
CA ASN A 200 -2.31 -29.69 -2.25
C ASN A 200 -2.35 -28.73 -3.45
N LEU A 201 -1.38 -27.83 -3.54
CA LEU A 201 -1.27 -26.89 -4.65
C LEU A 201 -1.03 -27.61 -5.98
N LYS A 202 -0.11 -28.60 -6.02
CA LYS A 202 0.11 -29.49 -7.18
C LYS A 202 -1.20 -30.16 -7.62
N GLY A 203 -2.00 -30.66 -6.68
CA GLY A 203 -3.30 -31.27 -6.96
C GLY A 203 -4.27 -30.30 -7.64
N ARG A 204 -4.39 -29.07 -7.13
CA ARG A 204 -5.24 -28.03 -7.73
C ARG A 204 -4.77 -27.58 -9.11
N ILE A 205 -3.46 -27.46 -9.30
CA ILE A 205 -2.87 -27.13 -10.61
C ILE A 205 -3.14 -28.25 -11.61
N ALA A 206 -3.05 -29.51 -11.20
CA ALA A 206 -3.37 -30.65 -12.06
C ALA A 206 -4.84 -30.69 -12.46
N GLU A 207 -5.75 -30.26 -11.58
CA GLU A 207 -7.20 -30.23 -11.83
C GLU A 207 -7.61 -29.05 -12.74
N HIS A 208 -7.10 -27.84 -12.47
CA HIS A 208 -7.62 -26.61 -13.10
C HIS A 208 -6.64 -25.92 -14.06
N GLY A 209 -5.38 -26.34 -14.08
CA GLY A 209 -4.31 -25.64 -14.77
C GLY A 209 -3.97 -24.28 -14.15
N LEU A 210 -3.18 -23.50 -14.87
CA LEU A 210 -2.78 -22.14 -14.50
C LEU A 210 -3.22 -21.14 -15.56
N ARG A 211 -3.57 -19.92 -15.12
CA ARG A 211 -3.97 -18.84 -16.03
C ARG A 211 -2.79 -18.18 -16.74
N ASN A 212 -1.63 -18.13 -16.09
CA ASN A 212 -0.43 -17.44 -16.54
C ASN A 212 0.70 -18.44 -16.75
N SER A 213 1.45 -18.32 -17.85
CA SER A 213 2.58 -19.21 -18.13
C SER A 213 3.80 -18.94 -17.23
N LEU A 214 4.00 -17.69 -16.83
CA LEU A 214 5.09 -17.24 -15.95
C LEU A 214 4.55 -16.20 -14.97
N PHE A 215 5.16 -16.10 -13.79
CA PHE A 215 4.64 -15.35 -12.66
C PHE A 215 5.65 -14.41 -12.00
N LEU A 216 6.90 -14.83 -11.79
CA LEU A 216 7.84 -14.11 -10.92
C LEU A 216 9.12 -13.69 -11.67
N ALA A 217 9.45 -12.40 -11.58
CA ALA A 217 10.62 -11.79 -12.17
C ALA A 217 11.06 -10.55 -11.35
N PRO A 218 11.93 -10.70 -10.34
CA PRO A 218 12.43 -9.57 -9.56
C PRO A 218 13.23 -8.58 -10.44
N MET A 219 12.60 -7.44 -10.72
CA MET A 219 13.10 -6.36 -11.56
C MET A 219 13.84 -5.29 -10.75
N PRO A 220 14.60 -4.39 -11.39
CA PRO A 220 15.10 -3.18 -10.73
C PRO A 220 13.91 -2.28 -10.38
N THR A 221 13.86 -1.78 -9.14
CA THR A 221 12.74 -0.95 -8.65
C THR A 221 13.14 0.48 -8.33
N ALA A 222 14.25 0.98 -8.88
CA ALA A 222 14.83 2.31 -8.62
C ALA A 222 13.80 3.42 -8.32
N SER A 223 12.92 3.73 -9.26
CA SER A 223 11.93 4.81 -9.10
C SER A 223 10.86 4.49 -8.06
N THR A 224 10.29 3.27 -8.07
CA THR A 224 9.19 2.91 -7.18
C THR A 224 9.64 2.69 -5.74
N ALA A 225 10.86 2.16 -5.55
CA ALA A 225 11.48 2.00 -4.25
C ALA A 225 11.77 3.36 -3.63
N GLN A 226 12.27 4.31 -4.44
CA GLN A 226 12.46 5.69 -4.00
C GLN A 226 11.13 6.37 -3.63
N ILE A 227 10.04 6.14 -4.38
CA ILE A 227 8.71 6.67 -4.05
C ILE A 227 8.21 6.12 -2.71
N LEU A 228 8.40 4.82 -2.48
CA LEU A 228 7.91 4.13 -1.27
C LEU A 228 8.90 4.21 -0.09
N GLY A 229 10.08 4.79 -0.28
CA GLY A 229 11.11 4.89 0.75
C GLY A 229 11.83 3.57 1.09
N ASN A 230 11.80 2.59 0.18
CA ASN A 230 12.44 1.28 0.35
C ASN A 230 13.79 1.22 -0.36
N ASN A 231 14.65 0.27 0.03
CA ASN A 231 15.82 -0.11 -0.75
C ASN A 231 15.42 -0.85 -2.03
N GLU A 232 16.28 -0.74 -3.05
CA GLU A 232 16.01 -1.31 -4.37
C GLU A 232 15.94 -2.83 -4.35
N ALA A 233 14.86 -3.34 -4.97
CA ALA A 233 14.63 -4.72 -5.32
C ALA A 233 15.07 -5.73 -4.24
N ILE A 234 16.07 -6.52 -4.60
CA ILE A 234 16.69 -7.57 -3.81
C ILE A 234 18.08 -7.20 -3.29
N GLU A 235 18.48 -5.94 -3.47
CA GLU A 235 19.83 -5.48 -3.19
C GLU A 235 20.06 -5.24 -1.71
N ALA A 236 21.31 -5.39 -1.28
CA ALA A 236 21.77 -4.82 -0.02
C ALA A 236 21.95 -3.30 -0.16
N TYR A 237 21.96 -2.57 0.95
CA TYR A 237 22.25 -1.14 0.93
C TYR A 237 23.62 -0.87 0.32
N THR A 238 23.67 -0.02 -0.70
CA THR A 238 24.93 0.38 -1.35
C THR A 238 25.77 1.29 -0.45
N SER A 239 25.11 2.13 0.36
CA SER A 239 25.71 2.98 1.39
C SER A 239 24.68 3.34 2.46
N ASN A 240 25.13 3.56 3.71
CA ASN A 240 24.28 4.10 4.77
C ASN A 240 24.17 5.63 4.77
N ILE A 241 24.86 6.32 3.87
CA ILE A 241 24.68 7.75 3.65
C ILE A 241 24.79 8.05 2.15
N TYR A 242 23.80 8.73 1.60
CA TYR A 242 23.76 9.05 0.18
C TYR A 242 23.30 10.48 -0.05
N THR A 243 23.69 11.03 -1.18
CA THR A 243 23.34 12.40 -1.55
C THR A 243 22.10 12.40 -2.44
N ARG A 244 21.05 13.09 -1.99
CA ARG A 244 19.82 13.31 -2.75
C ARG A 244 19.84 14.70 -3.36
N ARG A 245 19.75 14.77 -4.69
CA ARG A 245 19.62 16.03 -5.44
C ARG A 245 18.17 16.44 -5.55
N VAL A 246 17.85 17.66 -5.15
CA VAL A 246 16.54 18.30 -5.34
C VAL A 246 16.74 19.70 -5.89
N LEU A 247 15.66 20.37 -6.32
CA LEU A 247 15.72 21.72 -6.90
C LEU A 247 16.38 22.75 -5.97
N SER A 248 16.28 22.57 -4.65
CA SER A 248 16.86 23.46 -3.64
C SER A 248 18.31 23.13 -3.25
N GLY A 249 18.91 22.07 -3.81
CA GLY A 249 20.30 21.69 -3.55
C GLY A 249 20.54 20.19 -3.36
N GLU A 250 21.73 19.86 -2.89
CA GLU A 250 22.14 18.49 -2.55
C GLU A 250 22.03 18.26 -1.04
N PHE A 251 21.29 17.23 -0.63
CA PHE A 251 21.08 16.89 0.77
C PHE A 251 21.69 15.52 1.07
N GLN A 252 22.46 15.43 2.15
CA GLN A 252 22.94 14.15 2.67
C GLN A 252 21.82 13.46 3.46
N VAL A 253 21.40 12.30 2.99
CA VAL A 253 20.37 11.45 3.59
C VAL A 253 21.06 10.23 4.18
N VAL A 254 20.84 9.98 5.47
CA VAL A 254 21.33 8.80 6.18
C VAL A 254 20.29 7.70 6.06
N ASN A 255 20.72 6.43 6.04
CA ASN A 255 19.82 5.29 6.14
C ASN A 255 18.88 5.48 7.34
N PRO A 256 17.55 5.59 7.12
CA PRO A 256 16.60 5.88 8.19
C PRO A 256 16.63 4.88 9.34
N HIS A 257 16.85 3.60 9.05
CA HIS A 257 16.94 2.54 10.05
C HIS A 257 18.18 2.75 10.94
N LEU A 258 19.34 3.03 10.33
CA LEU A 258 20.58 3.31 11.07
C LEU A 258 20.45 4.56 11.92
N LEU A 259 19.87 5.64 11.36
CA LEU A 259 19.66 6.89 12.07
C LEU A 259 18.79 6.67 13.33
N LYS A 260 17.72 5.90 13.19
CA LYS A 260 16.84 5.53 14.30
C LYS A 260 17.61 4.78 15.39
N ASP A 261 18.34 3.72 15.03
CA ASP A 261 19.11 2.92 15.99
C ASP A 261 20.18 3.74 16.72
N LEU A 262 20.93 4.57 15.99
CA LEU A 262 21.94 5.45 16.59
C LEU A 262 21.32 6.49 17.52
N THR A 263 20.12 6.97 17.22
CA THR A 263 19.39 7.93 18.06
C THR A 263 18.88 7.26 19.33
N GLU A 264 18.30 6.07 19.22
CA GLU A 264 17.82 5.28 20.36
C GLU A 264 18.95 4.90 21.33
N LEU A 265 20.17 4.67 20.82
CA LEU A 265 21.36 4.43 21.63
C LEU A 265 22.05 5.71 22.15
N GLY A 266 21.54 6.90 21.82
CA GLY A 266 22.17 8.17 22.19
C GLY A 266 23.52 8.43 21.53
N LEU A 267 23.82 7.72 20.43
CA LEU A 267 25.08 7.83 19.66
C LEU A 267 25.00 8.84 18.52
N TRP A 268 23.80 9.28 18.14
CA TRP A 268 23.62 10.21 17.02
C TRP A 268 24.00 11.65 17.38
N ASN A 269 25.03 12.18 16.71
CA ASN A 269 25.46 13.57 16.82
C ASN A 269 26.18 14.04 15.53
N SER A 270 26.57 15.31 15.46
CA SER A 270 27.26 15.87 14.29
C SER A 270 28.60 15.18 13.99
N ASP A 271 29.30 14.69 15.00
CA ASP A 271 30.57 13.96 14.84
C ASP A 271 30.33 12.57 14.23
N MET A 272 29.31 11.83 14.69
CA MET A 272 28.87 10.57 14.10
C MET A 272 28.52 10.73 12.62
N LYS A 273 27.78 11.79 12.27
CA LYS A 273 27.49 12.12 10.87
C LYS A 273 28.76 12.33 10.05
N ASN A 274 29.74 13.06 10.58
CA ASN A 274 31.02 13.30 9.90
C ASN A 274 31.84 12.01 9.74
N LYS A 275 31.85 11.13 10.75
CA LYS A 275 32.48 9.80 10.69
C LYS A 275 31.85 8.89 9.63
N LEU A 276 30.53 8.94 9.47
CA LEU A 276 29.82 8.24 8.39
C LEU A 276 30.18 8.80 7.01
N ILE A 277 30.24 10.13 6.86
CA ILE A 277 30.66 10.77 5.61
C ILE A 277 32.10 10.34 5.26
N ALA A 278 33.03 10.47 6.21
CA ALA A 278 34.43 10.05 6.04
C ALA A 278 34.56 8.55 5.68
N GLY A 279 33.67 7.73 6.21
CA GLY A 279 33.55 6.30 5.90
C GLY A 279 32.84 5.96 4.60
N ASN A 280 32.40 6.94 3.82
CA ASN A 280 31.51 6.75 2.65
C ASN A 280 30.26 5.91 2.97
N GLY A 281 29.71 6.10 4.18
CA GLY A 281 28.54 5.39 4.70
C GLY A 281 28.83 3.99 5.26
N SER A 282 30.09 3.59 5.39
CA SER A 282 30.46 2.45 6.23
C SER A 282 30.30 2.79 7.71
N VAL A 283 29.88 1.81 8.51
CA VAL A 283 29.87 1.88 9.98
C VAL A 283 31.01 1.08 10.62
N GLN A 284 31.79 0.32 9.83
CA GLN A 284 32.68 -0.72 10.36
C GLN A 284 33.85 -0.14 11.16
N HIS A 285 34.39 1.00 10.74
CA HIS A 285 35.54 1.68 11.35
C HIS A 285 35.17 2.54 12.57
N ILE A 286 33.89 2.78 12.83
CA ILE A 286 33.42 3.66 13.91
C ILE A 286 33.42 2.87 15.22
N LYS A 287 34.27 3.24 16.19
CA LYS A 287 34.51 2.44 17.41
C LYS A 287 33.31 2.44 18.36
N GLU A 288 32.53 3.52 18.34
CA GLU A 288 31.38 3.77 19.22
C GLU A 288 30.16 2.92 18.85
N ILE A 289 30.09 2.40 17.62
CA ILE A 289 28.96 1.58 17.16
C ILE A 289 29.16 0.12 17.62
N PRO A 290 28.18 -0.47 18.33
CA PRO A 290 28.17 -1.88 18.71
C PRO A 290 28.36 -2.86 17.54
N GLN A 291 28.95 -4.03 17.83
CA GLN A 291 29.32 -5.00 16.80
C GLN A 291 28.12 -5.64 16.08
N ASP A 292 27.00 -5.80 16.79
CA ASP A 292 25.72 -6.27 16.25
C ASP A 292 25.14 -5.28 15.23
N LEU A 293 25.17 -3.98 15.53
CA LEU A 293 24.78 -2.93 14.58
C LEU A 293 25.73 -2.87 13.39
N LYS A 294 27.04 -3.03 13.60
CA LYS A 294 28.00 -3.14 12.49
C LYS A 294 27.69 -4.30 11.56
N ALA A 295 27.33 -5.46 12.11
CA ALA A 295 26.92 -6.61 11.30
C ALA A 295 25.62 -6.33 10.53
N LEU A 296 24.66 -5.65 11.15
CA LEU A 296 23.36 -5.32 10.56
C LEU A 296 23.49 -4.32 9.40
N TYR A 297 24.32 -3.30 9.55
CA TYR A 297 24.48 -2.18 8.61
C TYR A 297 25.70 -2.29 7.69
N LYS A 298 26.16 -3.51 7.41
CA LYS A 298 27.14 -3.73 6.34
C LYS A 298 26.60 -3.21 5.01
N THR A 299 27.43 -2.47 4.29
CA THR A 299 27.14 -2.08 2.92
C THR A 299 27.39 -3.24 1.96
N VAL A 300 26.84 -3.16 0.74
CA VAL A 300 27.06 -4.18 -0.31
C VAL A 300 28.55 -4.43 -0.63
N TRP A 301 29.41 -3.44 -0.36
CA TRP A 301 30.85 -3.52 -0.55
C TRP A 301 31.58 -4.33 0.54
N GLU A 302 30.90 -4.53 1.68
CA GLU A 302 31.39 -5.25 2.86
C GLU A 302 30.75 -6.63 3.00
N ILE A 303 29.66 -6.85 2.26
CA ILE A 303 28.98 -8.14 2.13
C ILE A 303 29.70 -9.01 1.12
N SER A 304 29.90 -10.27 1.47
CA SER A 304 30.44 -11.28 0.56
C SER A 304 29.53 -11.43 -0.66
N GLN A 305 30.06 -11.14 -1.85
CA GLN A 305 29.33 -11.36 -3.09
C GLN A 305 28.97 -12.83 -3.29
N LYS A 306 29.76 -13.77 -2.74
CA LYS A 306 29.39 -15.19 -2.73
C LYS A 306 28.06 -15.42 -1.99
N CYS A 307 27.86 -14.75 -0.85
CA CYS A 307 26.59 -14.83 -0.11
C CYS A 307 25.41 -14.28 -0.94
N VAL A 308 25.61 -13.16 -1.63
CA VAL A 308 24.59 -12.60 -2.54
C VAL A 308 24.23 -13.62 -3.62
N LEU A 309 25.24 -14.26 -4.24
CA LEU A 309 25.04 -15.28 -5.27
C LEU A 309 24.35 -16.53 -4.74
N ASP A 310 24.71 -16.99 -3.54
CA ASP A 310 24.07 -18.13 -2.88
C ASP A 310 22.58 -17.82 -2.63
N MET A 311 22.26 -16.68 -2.01
CA MET A 311 20.88 -16.26 -1.78
C MET A 311 20.09 -16.07 -3.08
N SER A 312 20.75 -15.62 -4.15
CA SER A 312 20.17 -15.53 -5.50
C SER A 312 19.89 -16.88 -6.11
N ALA A 313 20.72 -17.90 -5.87
CA ALA A 313 20.45 -19.26 -6.31
C ALA A 313 19.31 -19.88 -5.50
N ASP A 314 19.31 -19.69 -4.17
CA ASP A 314 18.30 -20.21 -3.25
C ASP A 314 16.90 -19.71 -3.63
N ARG A 315 16.73 -18.40 -3.82
CA ARG A 315 15.46 -17.83 -4.29
C ARG A 315 15.16 -18.17 -5.75
N GLY A 316 16.20 -18.42 -6.56
CA GLY A 316 16.08 -18.77 -7.98
C GLY A 316 15.29 -20.05 -8.20
N ALA A 317 15.30 -20.96 -7.24
CA ALA A 317 14.44 -22.15 -7.22
C ALA A 317 12.94 -21.81 -7.27
N TYR A 318 12.55 -20.62 -6.83
CA TYR A 318 11.17 -20.16 -6.77
C TYR A 318 10.90 -19.01 -7.76
N ILE A 319 11.76 -18.81 -8.76
CA ILE A 319 11.61 -17.78 -9.80
C ILE A 319 11.54 -18.46 -11.18
N ASP A 320 10.36 -18.45 -11.81
CA ASP A 320 10.15 -19.05 -13.14
C ASP A 320 10.75 -18.25 -14.29
N GLN A 321 10.93 -16.93 -14.13
CA GLN A 321 11.72 -16.11 -15.05
C GLN A 321 13.16 -16.02 -14.55
N SER A 322 13.70 -14.83 -14.30
CA SER A 322 15.03 -14.60 -13.72
C SER A 322 14.98 -13.40 -12.75
N GLN A 323 16.14 -12.88 -12.35
CA GLN A 323 16.27 -11.74 -11.44
C GLN A 323 17.38 -10.80 -11.92
N SER A 324 17.17 -9.49 -11.77
CA SER A 324 18.18 -8.48 -12.08
C SER A 324 19.28 -8.44 -11.02
N LEU A 325 20.38 -9.15 -11.26
CA LEU A 325 21.42 -9.38 -10.25
C LEU A 325 22.65 -8.48 -10.46
N ASN A 326 22.72 -7.34 -9.77
CA ASN A 326 23.93 -6.52 -9.78
C ASN A 326 25.02 -7.13 -8.89
N ILE A 327 26.26 -7.10 -9.38
CA ILE A 327 27.44 -7.60 -8.67
C ILE A 327 28.35 -6.42 -8.31
N HIS A 328 28.75 -6.36 -7.04
CA HIS A 328 29.53 -5.26 -6.48
C HIS A 328 30.93 -5.74 -6.11
N ILE A 329 31.93 -5.35 -6.90
CA ILE A 329 33.33 -5.70 -6.64
C ILE A 329 34.13 -4.40 -6.67
N ALA A 330 34.57 -3.94 -5.49
CA ALA A 330 35.29 -2.68 -5.35
C ALA A 330 36.52 -2.62 -6.27
N GLU A 331 37.35 -3.67 -6.24
CA GLU A 331 38.55 -3.82 -7.06
C GLU A 331 38.47 -5.09 -7.91
N PRO A 332 37.94 -4.98 -9.14
CA PRO A 332 37.78 -6.12 -10.02
C PRO A 332 39.13 -6.58 -10.58
N THR A 333 39.38 -7.88 -10.52
CA THR A 333 40.48 -8.52 -11.26
C THR A 333 39.91 -9.57 -12.19
N PHE A 334 40.65 -9.93 -13.24
CA PHE A 334 40.22 -10.99 -14.15
C PHE A 334 39.94 -12.30 -13.38
N ALA A 335 40.78 -12.65 -12.40
CA ALA A 335 40.59 -13.82 -11.56
C ALA A 335 39.28 -13.78 -10.74
N LYS A 336 38.99 -12.64 -10.07
CA LYS A 336 37.75 -12.47 -9.29
C LYS A 336 36.51 -12.57 -10.17
N LEU A 337 36.49 -11.86 -11.30
CA LEU A 337 35.36 -11.88 -12.25
C LEU A 337 35.18 -13.27 -12.87
N THR A 338 36.29 -13.95 -13.19
CA THR A 338 36.27 -15.32 -13.68
C THR A 338 35.63 -16.27 -12.69
N SER A 339 36.14 -16.27 -11.45
CA SER A 339 35.63 -17.14 -10.39
C SER A 339 34.15 -16.88 -10.14
N MET A 340 33.74 -15.62 -10.13
CA MET A 340 32.33 -15.23 -9.95
C MET A 340 31.46 -15.79 -11.09
N HIS A 341 31.82 -15.56 -12.35
CA HIS A 341 31.02 -16.05 -13.47
C HIS A 341 30.92 -17.59 -13.49
N PHE A 342 32.03 -18.31 -13.25
CA PHE A 342 31.98 -19.76 -13.12
C PHE A 342 31.13 -20.22 -11.95
N TYR A 343 31.18 -19.51 -10.82
CA TYR A 343 30.36 -19.81 -9.66
C TYR A 343 28.86 -19.67 -9.97
N THR A 344 28.45 -18.55 -10.59
CA THR A 344 27.04 -18.33 -10.97
C THR A 344 26.53 -19.37 -11.95
N TRP A 345 27.36 -19.75 -12.93
CA TRP A 345 27.04 -20.78 -13.91
C TRP A 345 26.87 -22.16 -13.26
N LYS A 346 27.82 -22.57 -12.40
CA LYS A 346 27.75 -23.85 -11.68
C LYS A 346 26.59 -23.92 -10.70
N LYS A 347 26.19 -22.78 -10.13
CA LYS A 347 24.98 -22.65 -9.29
C LYS A 347 23.68 -22.68 -10.09
N GLY A 348 23.75 -22.61 -11.41
CA GLY A 348 22.59 -22.71 -12.28
C GLY A 348 21.75 -21.45 -12.38
N LEU A 349 22.31 -20.28 -12.04
CA LEU A 349 21.62 -18.99 -12.20
C LEU A 349 21.25 -18.74 -13.66
N LYS A 350 20.04 -18.21 -13.89
CA LYS A 350 19.53 -17.76 -15.20
C LYS A 350 20.03 -16.36 -15.59
N THR A 351 20.36 -15.54 -14.59
CA THR A 351 21.10 -14.28 -14.75
C THR A 351 22.29 -14.28 -13.80
N GLY A 352 23.50 -14.41 -14.35
CA GLY A 352 24.73 -14.46 -13.57
C GLY A 352 25.23 -13.08 -13.16
N MET A 353 24.92 -12.04 -13.94
CA MET A 353 25.23 -10.65 -13.62
C MET A 353 24.43 -9.72 -14.55
N TYR A 354 23.80 -8.70 -13.96
CA TYR A 354 23.19 -7.58 -14.66
C TYR A 354 24.24 -6.48 -14.89
N TYR A 355 24.46 -5.61 -13.90
CA TYR A 355 25.62 -4.70 -13.91
C TYR A 355 26.74 -5.19 -13.00
N LEU A 356 27.97 -4.96 -13.45
CA LEU A 356 29.14 -4.92 -12.58
C LEU A 356 29.31 -3.50 -12.03
N ARG A 357 29.24 -3.36 -10.72
CA ARG A 357 29.49 -2.11 -10.00
C ARG A 357 30.88 -2.18 -9.36
N THR A 358 31.67 -1.13 -9.57
CA THR A 358 33.06 -1.02 -9.09
C THR A 358 33.25 0.30 -8.36
N LYS A 359 34.28 0.40 -7.52
CA LYS A 359 34.67 1.68 -6.91
C LYS A 359 35.73 2.35 -7.77
N PRO A 360 35.72 3.69 -7.90
CA PRO A 360 36.79 4.40 -8.58
C PRO A 360 38.12 4.18 -7.88
N ALA A 361 39.21 4.13 -8.64
CA ALA A 361 40.57 3.93 -8.11
C ALA A 361 41.06 5.08 -7.20
N ALA A 362 40.44 6.26 -7.31
CA ALA A 362 40.67 7.39 -6.43
C ALA A 362 39.34 7.90 -5.87
N ASN A 363 39.27 8.09 -4.55
CA ASN A 363 38.13 8.74 -3.92
C ASN A 363 38.21 10.25 -4.14
N ALA A 364 37.07 10.90 -4.42
CA ALA A 364 37.01 12.35 -4.45
C ALA A 364 37.36 12.91 -3.05
N ILE A 365 38.14 13.99 -3.00
CA ILE A 365 38.45 14.69 -1.75
C ILE A 365 37.13 15.21 -1.18
N GLN A 366 36.75 14.72 0.00
CA GLN A 366 35.54 15.18 0.69
C GLN A 366 35.84 16.54 1.36
N PHE A 367 35.35 17.63 0.77
CA PHE A 367 35.60 19.00 1.26
C PHE A 367 34.76 19.40 2.49
N THR A 368 33.83 18.55 2.94
CA THR A 368 32.85 18.86 4.00
C THR A 368 33.26 18.44 5.40
N VAL A 369 34.38 17.74 5.58
CA VAL A 369 34.82 17.23 6.88
C VAL A 369 36.01 18.04 7.40
N ASP A 370 35.83 18.66 8.57
CA ASP A 370 36.91 19.33 9.29
C ASP A 370 37.95 18.29 9.76
N LYS A 371 39.05 18.18 9.01
CA LYS A 371 40.10 17.18 9.24
C LYS A 371 40.76 17.31 10.62
N SER A 372 40.70 18.49 11.24
CA SER A 372 41.31 18.73 12.56
C SER A 372 40.65 17.92 13.68
N LYS A 373 39.37 17.57 13.54
CA LYS A 373 38.60 16.80 14.55
C LYS A 373 38.78 15.28 14.43
N LEU A 374 39.28 14.78 13.31
CA LEU A 374 39.52 13.34 13.10
C LEU A 374 40.87 12.85 13.66
N GLN A 375 41.79 13.77 14.01
CA GLN A 375 43.16 13.43 14.41
C GLN A 375 43.39 13.33 15.94
N ASN A 376 42.39 13.60 16.78
CA ASN A 376 42.59 13.79 18.23
C ASN A 376 42.10 12.66 19.14
N HIS A 377 42.11 11.40 18.70
CA HIS A 377 41.83 10.26 19.59
C HIS A 377 42.76 9.06 19.33
N GLU A 378 44.05 9.28 19.54
CA GLU A 378 44.96 8.24 20.02
C GLU A 378 45.27 8.53 21.50
N ASP A 379 45.30 7.46 22.29
CA ASP A 379 45.62 7.41 23.72
C ASP A 379 44.59 7.93 24.74
N THR A 380 43.83 6.99 25.32
CA THR A 380 43.79 6.78 26.78
C THR A 380 43.30 5.37 27.13
N THR A 381 44.23 4.57 27.65
CA THR A 381 44.12 3.46 28.62
C THR A 381 42.76 2.75 28.81
N ALA A 382 42.77 1.46 28.46
CA ALA A 382 41.75 0.48 28.78
C ALA A 382 41.58 0.28 30.30
N VAL A 383 40.33 0.21 30.75
CA VAL A 383 39.95 -0.37 32.05
C VAL A 383 39.15 -1.64 31.76
N PRO A 384 39.51 -2.79 32.33
CA PRO A 384 38.77 -4.02 32.11
C PRO A 384 37.58 -4.09 33.08
N ILE A 385 36.37 -4.26 32.55
CA ILE A 385 35.23 -4.73 33.35
C ILE A 385 34.78 -6.05 32.73
N TYR A 386 35.20 -7.15 33.36
CA TYR A 386 34.52 -8.43 33.24
C TYR A 386 33.61 -8.63 34.45
N THR A 387 32.59 -9.46 34.23
CA THR A 387 31.66 -10.08 35.18
C THR A 387 30.58 -9.17 35.77
N THR A 388 29.37 -9.26 35.20
CA THR A 388 28.24 -10.06 35.72
C THR A 388 26.95 -9.54 35.08
N LEU A 389 26.38 -10.23 34.09
CA LEU A 389 24.97 -10.04 33.75
C LEU A 389 24.37 -11.23 32.98
N ASP A 390 24.63 -12.44 33.50
CA ASP A 390 23.98 -13.66 33.03
C ASP A 390 22.61 -13.92 33.70
N SER A 391 22.04 -12.90 34.36
CA SER A 391 20.72 -12.98 35.02
C SER A 391 19.71 -11.92 34.55
N GLY A 392 20.08 -11.05 33.60
CA GLY A 392 19.16 -10.07 32.99
C GLY A 392 18.48 -10.55 31.70
N LEU A 393 19.12 -11.45 30.95
CA LEU A 393 18.68 -11.89 29.61
C LEU A 393 17.51 -12.88 29.62
N GLN A 394 17.23 -13.55 30.74
CA GLN A 394 16.04 -14.40 30.88
C GLN A 394 14.80 -13.64 31.34
N LYS A 395 14.95 -12.46 31.96
CA LYS A 395 13.81 -11.63 32.41
C LYS A 395 13.29 -10.70 31.31
N PHE A 396 14.11 -10.38 30.31
CA PHE A 396 13.74 -9.55 29.16
C PHE A 396 12.98 -10.32 28.06
N ARG A 397 13.11 -11.66 28.00
CA ARG A 397 12.35 -12.52 27.06
C ARG A 397 10.86 -12.64 27.38
N ARG A 398 10.40 -12.11 28.53
CA ARG A 398 9.01 -12.20 28.98
C ARG A 398 8.22 -10.88 28.91
N GLN A 399 8.79 -9.86 28.25
CA GLN A 399 8.10 -8.61 27.87
C GLN A 399 8.07 -8.39 26.34
N LEU A 400 8.35 -9.42 25.54
CA LEU A 400 8.06 -9.45 24.10
C LEU A 400 6.57 -9.71 23.85
N SER A 401 5.77 -8.75 24.29
CA SER A 401 4.40 -8.51 23.85
C SER A 401 4.13 -7.02 24.00
N VAL A 402 4.93 -6.21 23.31
CA VAL A 402 4.59 -4.81 23.02
C VAL A 402 4.83 -4.64 21.53
N MET A 403 3.77 -4.23 20.84
CA MET A 403 3.75 -3.92 19.41
C MET A 403 4.89 -2.95 19.04
N PRO A 404 5.44 -3.02 17.81
CA PRO A 404 6.42 -2.04 17.33
C PRO A 404 5.83 -0.60 17.36
N PRO A 405 6.66 0.45 17.50
CA PRO A 405 6.16 1.81 17.47
C PRO A 405 5.54 2.10 16.10
N LEU A 406 4.34 2.70 16.13
CA LEU A 406 3.51 3.11 14.99
C LEU A 406 4.34 3.87 13.92
N PRO A 407 3.93 3.82 12.64
CA PRO A 407 4.57 4.58 11.57
C PRO A 407 4.62 6.06 11.95
N GLU A 408 5.73 6.73 11.60
CA GLU A 408 5.87 8.18 11.74
C GLU A 408 4.58 8.87 11.27
N GLN A 409 3.92 9.59 12.19
CA GLN A 409 2.65 10.27 11.93
C GLN A 409 2.85 11.22 10.74
N PHE A 410 2.24 10.94 9.59
CA PHE A 410 2.53 11.65 8.34
C PHE A 410 2.30 13.17 8.44
N TRP A 411 1.27 13.58 9.19
CA TRP A 411 0.94 14.99 9.42
C TRP A 411 1.70 15.63 10.58
N GLY A 412 2.62 14.89 11.21
CA GLY A 412 3.26 15.27 12.47
C GLY A 412 2.37 15.01 13.69
N PRO A 413 2.82 15.44 14.89
CA PRO A 413 2.04 15.32 16.12
C PRO A 413 0.71 16.08 16.02
N PRO A 414 -0.41 15.51 16.52
CA PRO A 414 -1.68 16.22 16.65
C PRO A 414 -1.48 17.57 17.33
N THR A 415 -1.97 18.63 16.68
CA THR A 415 -1.96 19.99 17.24
C THR A 415 -3.36 20.45 17.65
N SER A 416 -4.38 19.66 17.32
CA SER A 416 -5.75 19.88 17.75
C SER A 416 -5.90 19.77 19.27
N THR A 417 -6.94 20.43 19.79
CA THR A 417 -7.33 20.30 21.21
C THR A 417 -8.21 19.08 21.45
N LEU A 418 -8.65 18.41 20.37
CA LEU A 418 -9.52 17.25 20.37
C LEU A 418 -8.82 16.08 19.66
N ASP A 419 -8.96 14.89 20.25
CA ASP A 419 -8.52 13.60 19.73
C ASP A 419 -9.56 12.58 20.22
N TRP A 420 -10.18 11.82 19.32
CA TRP A 420 -11.35 11.01 19.67
C TRP A 420 -10.93 9.57 19.97
N CYS A 421 -11.91 8.69 20.21
CA CYS A 421 -11.62 7.34 20.68
C CYS A 421 -11.06 6.38 19.62
N GLU A 422 -10.87 6.84 18.37
CA GLU A 422 -10.25 6.05 17.33
C GLU A 422 -8.74 5.99 17.53
N VAL A 423 -8.11 4.83 17.26
CA VAL A 423 -6.66 4.72 17.38
C VAL A 423 -6.00 5.39 16.17
N ASN A 424 -5.15 6.38 16.45
CA ASN A 424 -4.50 7.16 15.41
C ASN A 424 -3.56 6.31 14.54
N TYR A 425 -3.69 6.49 13.22
CA TYR A 425 -2.93 5.84 12.16
C TYR A 425 -3.04 4.30 12.17
N GLU A 426 -4.13 3.73 12.73
CA GLU A 426 -4.34 2.28 12.80
C GLU A 426 -4.49 1.65 11.41
N ALA A 427 -5.26 2.29 10.53
CA ALA A 427 -5.56 1.74 9.20
C ALA A 427 -4.59 2.20 8.10
N SER A 428 -3.98 3.37 8.25
CA SER A 428 -3.11 3.98 7.23
C SER A 428 -2.15 4.98 7.87
N PRO A 429 -0.87 5.07 7.41
CA PRO A 429 0.07 6.08 7.89
C PRO A 429 -0.29 7.50 7.42
N PHE A 430 -1.22 7.67 6.47
CA PHE A 430 -1.63 8.98 5.93
C PHE A 430 -2.92 9.54 6.54
N VAL A 431 -3.67 8.72 7.28
CA VAL A 431 -4.98 9.09 7.82
C VAL A 431 -4.96 8.83 9.32
N ALA A 432 -5.01 9.90 10.12
CA ALA A 432 -4.96 9.78 11.57
C ALA A 432 -6.15 8.96 12.08
N GLU A 433 -7.40 9.36 11.82
CA GLU A 433 -8.58 8.61 12.23
C GLU A 433 -9.35 8.13 11.00
N PHE A 434 -9.13 6.89 10.58
CA PHE A 434 -9.65 6.35 9.33
C PHE A 434 -11.18 6.27 9.31
N TRP A 435 -11.80 5.70 10.34
CA TRP A 435 -13.25 5.53 10.42
C TRP A 435 -13.96 6.86 10.55
N ASN A 436 -13.44 7.76 11.39
CA ASN A 436 -13.98 9.11 11.52
C ASN A 436 -13.82 9.88 10.18
N THR A 437 -12.69 9.74 9.48
CA THR A 437 -12.49 10.36 8.16
C THR A 437 -13.52 9.88 7.14
N ILE A 438 -13.66 8.57 6.91
CA ILE A 438 -14.55 8.06 5.85
C ILE A 438 -16.04 8.26 6.18
N SER A 439 -16.40 8.30 7.46
CA SER A 439 -17.78 8.48 7.90
C SER A 439 -18.39 9.81 7.44
N ASN A 440 -17.53 10.82 7.17
CA ASN A 440 -17.93 12.12 6.64
C ASN A 440 -18.51 12.07 5.21
N LEU A 441 -18.37 10.96 4.48
CA LEU A 441 -19.14 10.74 3.25
C LEU A 441 -20.66 10.86 3.48
N GLY A 442 -21.13 10.50 4.68
CA GLY A 442 -22.53 10.67 5.07
C GLY A 442 -23.00 12.13 5.13
N MET A 443 -22.06 13.07 5.31
CA MET A 443 -22.33 14.52 5.29
C MET A 443 -22.09 15.14 3.90
N ILE A 444 -21.36 14.47 3.01
CA ILE A 444 -20.97 15.01 1.70
C ILE A 444 -21.91 14.52 0.58
N LEU A 445 -22.21 13.22 0.51
CA LEU A 445 -22.93 12.64 -0.63
C LEU A 445 -24.42 13.01 -0.67
N PRO A 446 -25.20 12.93 0.43
CA PRO A 446 -26.61 13.33 0.40
C PRO A 446 -26.84 14.78 -0.06
N PRO A 447 -26.12 15.81 0.43
CA PRO A 447 -26.33 17.17 -0.05
C PRO A 447 -25.86 17.41 -1.49
N LEU A 448 -24.88 16.67 -2.03
CA LEU A 448 -24.57 16.74 -3.47
C LEU A 448 -25.78 16.34 -4.32
N PHE A 449 -26.45 15.25 -3.93
CA PHE A 449 -27.71 14.84 -4.56
C PHE A 449 -28.82 15.89 -4.34
N GLY A 450 -28.90 16.47 -3.13
CA GLY A 450 -29.82 17.56 -2.82
C GLY A 450 -29.64 18.81 -3.70
N ILE A 451 -28.40 19.22 -3.98
CA ILE A 451 -28.10 20.34 -4.90
C ILE A 451 -28.58 20.01 -6.31
N TYR A 452 -28.28 18.81 -6.80
CA TYR A 452 -28.73 18.36 -8.11
C TYR A 452 -30.26 18.44 -8.22
N GLU A 453 -31.00 17.94 -7.23
CA GLU A 453 -32.47 17.99 -7.22
C GLU A 453 -33.01 19.43 -7.10
N VAL A 454 -32.39 20.28 -6.28
CA VAL A 454 -32.77 21.71 -6.18
C VAL A 454 -32.63 22.42 -7.52
N LEU A 455 -31.52 22.20 -8.25
CA LEU A 455 -31.27 22.80 -9.55
C LEU A 455 -32.22 22.22 -10.61
N ARG A 456 -32.40 20.90 -10.63
CA ARG A 456 -33.28 20.19 -11.57
C ARG A 456 -34.73 20.61 -11.44
N LEU A 457 -35.23 20.79 -10.23
CA LEU A 457 -36.61 21.19 -9.94
C LEU A 457 -36.83 22.71 -9.99
N GLY A 458 -35.77 23.49 -10.26
CA GLY A 458 -35.85 24.96 -10.33
C GLY A 458 -36.25 25.62 -9.01
N LEU A 459 -35.84 25.03 -7.87
CA LEU A 459 -36.15 25.56 -6.54
C LEU A 459 -35.30 26.80 -6.21
N GLU A 460 -35.64 27.51 -5.12
CA GLU A 460 -34.94 28.72 -4.70
C GLU A 460 -33.44 28.42 -4.42
N LYS A 461 -32.53 29.20 -5.03
CA LYS A 461 -31.06 29.02 -4.93
C LYS A 461 -30.55 29.01 -3.49
N LYS A 462 -31.29 29.58 -2.55
CA LYS A 462 -30.95 29.56 -1.13
C LYS A 462 -30.88 28.13 -0.57
N PHE A 463 -31.60 27.16 -1.14
CA PHE A 463 -31.45 25.75 -0.77
C PHE A 463 -30.16 25.12 -1.30
N VAL A 464 -29.56 25.66 -2.38
CA VAL A 464 -28.20 25.26 -2.79
C VAL A 464 -27.20 25.68 -1.72
N LEU A 465 -27.35 26.89 -1.17
CA LEU A 465 -26.50 27.39 -0.08
C LEU A 465 -26.56 26.50 1.16
N THR A 466 -27.75 25.99 1.52
CA THR A 466 -27.89 25.10 2.68
C THR A 466 -27.21 23.74 2.48
N HIS A 467 -27.36 23.14 1.30
CA HIS A 467 -26.65 21.89 1.01
C HIS A 467 -25.14 22.11 0.92
N THR A 468 -24.71 23.26 0.37
CA THR A 468 -23.29 23.60 0.23
C THR A 468 -22.61 23.73 1.59
N PHE A 469 -23.25 24.35 2.60
CA PHE A 469 -22.62 24.42 3.93
C PHE A 469 -22.44 23.02 4.54
N LEU A 470 -23.38 22.10 4.34
CA LEU A 470 -23.27 20.75 4.90
C LEU A 470 -22.09 19.99 4.26
N ILE A 471 -21.85 20.19 2.97
CA ILE A 471 -20.65 19.69 2.28
C ILE A 471 -19.39 20.32 2.88
N VAL A 472 -19.39 21.63 3.15
CA VAL A 472 -18.24 22.31 3.77
C VAL A 472 -17.93 21.75 5.17
N VAL A 473 -18.95 21.49 5.99
CA VAL A 473 -18.80 20.79 7.28
C VAL A 473 -18.18 19.41 7.07
N GLY A 474 -18.72 18.60 6.14
CA GLY A 474 -18.21 17.26 5.87
C GLY A 474 -16.76 17.24 5.38
N LEU A 475 -16.36 18.19 4.51
CA LEU A 475 -14.99 18.32 4.03
C LEU A 475 -14.04 18.82 5.11
N GLY A 476 -14.48 19.75 5.95
CA GLY A 476 -13.71 20.24 7.10
C GLY A 476 -13.45 19.14 8.11
N SER A 477 -14.51 18.40 8.47
CA SER A 477 -14.44 17.23 9.36
C SER A 477 -13.55 16.12 8.79
N TRP A 478 -13.68 15.82 7.49
CA TRP A 478 -12.77 14.89 6.80
C TRP A 478 -11.32 15.32 6.96
N ALA A 479 -11.00 16.57 6.63
CA ALA A 479 -9.64 17.09 6.71
C ALA A 479 -9.13 17.10 8.16
N PHE A 480 -9.99 17.36 9.13
CA PHE A 480 -9.66 17.29 10.54
C PHE A 480 -9.29 15.87 10.97
N HIS A 481 -10.17 14.89 10.79
CA HIS A 481 -9.91 13.51 11.18
C HIS A 481 -8.77 12.86 10.42
N MET A 482 -8.50 13.30 9.19
CA MET A 482 -7.34 12.83 8.43
C MET A 482 -6.01 13.30 9.02
N THR A 483 -5.98 14.48 9.65
CA THR A 483 -4.73 15.20 9.99
C THR A 483 -4.51 15.47 11.47
N LEU A 484 -5.58 15.61 12.27
CA LEU A 484 -5.60 16.09 13.66
C LEU A 484 -4.82 17.41 13.88
N LEU A 485 -4.88 18.30 12.89
CA LEU A 485 -4.24 19.61 12.96
C LEU A 485 -5.21 20.70 13.43
N TRP A 486 -4.73 21.63 14.27
CA TRP A 486 -5.53 22.76 14.78
C TRP A 486 -6.24 23.58 13.68
N PRO A 487 -5.59 23.96 12.56
CA PRO A 487 -6.29 24.65 11.48
C PRO A 487 -7.43 23.83 10.86
N MET A 488 -7.31 22.50 10.86
CA MET A 488 -8.35 21.62 10.33
C MET A 488 -9.48 21.42 11.33
N GLN A 489 -9.19 21.42 12.64
CA GLN A 489 -10.24 21.48 13.68
C GLN A 489 -11.10 22.74 13.53
N LEU A 490 -10.49 23.89 13.22
CA LEU A 490 -11.25 25.11 12.89
C LEU A 490 -12.10 24.94 11.63
N ALA A 491 -11.60 24.22 10.63
CA ALA A 491 -12.34 23.91 9.41
C ALA A 491 -13.50 22.92 9.65
N ASP A 492 -13.44 22.10 10.69
CA ASP A 492 -14.55 21.25 11.12
C ASP A 492 -15.61 22.07 11.88
N GLU A 493 -15.20 22.78 12.93
CA GLU A 493 -16.12 23.38 13.89
C GLU A 493 -16.73 24.74 13.47
N LEU A 494 -15.96 25.61 12.80
CA LEU A 494 -16.48 26.93 12.41
C LEU A 494 -17.63 26.80 11.40
N PRO A 495 -17.54 25.98 10.34
CA PRO A 495 -18.65 25.81 9.40
C PRO A 495 -19.93 25.29 10.04
N MET A 496 -19.88 24.56 11.16
CA MET A 496 -21.08 24.12 11.86
C MET A 496 -21.89 25.29 12.45
N VAL A 497 -21.20 26.30 13.00
CA VAL A 497 -21.85 27.50 13.58
C VAL A 497 -22.34 28.44 12.48
N TRP A 498 -21.53 28.66 11.45
CA TRP A 498 -21.90 29.47 10.29
C TRP A 498 -23.05 28.83 9.50
N GLY A 499 -23.01 27.50 9.30
CA GLY A 499 -24.05 26.72 8.63
C GLY A 499 -25.39 26.76 9.36
N ASN A 500 -25.41 26.59 10.68
CA ASN A 500 -26.65 26.74 11.45
C ASN A 500 -27.20 28.16 11.43
N SER A 501 -26.35 29.19 11.32
CA SER A 501 -26.81 30.57 11.16
C SER A 501 -27.49 30.80 9.80
N ILE A 502 -27.01 30.11 8.76
CA ILE A 502 -27.71 30.05 7.46
C ILE A 502 -29.07 29.33 7.64
N LEU A 503 -29.15 28.24 8.41
CA LEU A 503 -30.43 27.57 8.69
C LEU A 503 -31.42 28.48 9.44
N VAL A 504 -30.97 29.26 10.42
CA VAL A 504 -31.80 30.26 11.12
C VAL A 504 -32.38 31.27 10.12
N TYR A 505 -31.55 31.82 9.24
CA TYR A 505 -32.00 32.74 8.18
C TYR A 505 -33.04 32.09 7.26
N GLN A 506 -32.81 30.84 6.87
CA GLN A 506 -33.72 30.09 6.00
C GLN A 506 -35.08 29.88 6.65
N LEU A 507 -35.10 29.36 7.88
CA LEU A 507 -36.33 29.11 8.62
C LEU A 507 -37.12 30.42 8.84
N TRP A 508 -36.43 31.54 9.04
CA TRP A 508 -37.05 32.86 9.13
C TRP A 508 -37.73 33.27 7.82
N GLU A 509 -37.06 33.05 6.68
CA GLU A 509 -37.60 33.40 5.37
C GLU A 509 -38.76 32.52 4.89
N ILE A 510 -38.88 31.27 5.38
CA ILE A 510 -39.89 30.33 4.90
C ILE A 510 -41.31 30.94 4.93
N ARG A 511 -41.62 31.76 5.95
CA ARG A 511 -42.95 32.34 6.21
C ARG A 511 -43.32 33.54 5.33
N LYS A 512 -42.36 34.22 4.71
CA LYS A 512 -42.66 35.48 4.01
C LYS A 512 -43.14 35.22 2.57
N THR A 513 -44.26 35.85 2.22
CA THR A 513 -44.79 35.97 0.86
C THR A 513 -43.72 36.58 -0.06
N ALA A 514 -43.75 36.23 -1.36
CA ALA A 514 -42.75 36.49 -2.40
C ALA A 514 -42.34 37.97 -2.68
N ARG A 515 -42.51 38.91 -1.74
CA ARG A 515 -41.89 40.23 -1.85
C ARG A 515 -40.46 40.21 -1.34
N ARG A 516 -39.55 40.33 -2.32
CA ARG A 516 -38.10 40.54 -2.26
C ARG A 516 -37.68 41.64 -1.26
N GLN A 517 -37.60 41.35 0.02
CA GLN A 517 -36.79 42.17 0.92
C GLN A 517 -35.96 41.25 1.82
N ILE A 518 -34.66 41.17 1.49
CA ILE A 518 -33.63 40.57 2.33
C ILE A 518 -33.74 41.22 3.71
N ASN A 519 -33.89 40.41 4.75
CA ASN A 519 -33.93 40.94 6.10
C ASN A 519 -32.49 41.11 6.62
N TRP A 520 -31.94 42.29 6.36
CA TRP A 520 -30.59 42.65 6.78
C TRP A 520 -30.40 42.56 8.31
N ALA A 521 -31.44 42.77 9.11
CA ALA A 521 -31.32 42.66 10.57
C ALA A 521 -30.99 41.22 11.01
N VAL A 522 -31.67 40.20 10.46
CA VAL A 522 -31.36 38.80 10.77
C VAL A 522 -29.97 38.42 10.28
N ILE A 523 -29.56 38.88 9.09
CA ILE A 523 -28.21 38.64 8.56
C ILE A 523 -27.16 39.28 9.46
N VAL A 524 -27.34 40.52 9.87
CA VAL A 524 -26.39 41.23 10.75
C VAL A 524 -26.30 40.54 12.10
N VAL A 525 -27.41 40.09 12.69
CA VAL A 525 -27.40 39.36 13.97
C VAL A 525 -26.66 38.03 13.83
N CYS A 526 -26.99 37.22 12.82
CA CYS A 526 -26.31 35.95 12.54
C CYS A 526 -24.82 36.14 12.26
N PHE A 527 -24.46 37.14 11.45
CA PHE A 527 -23.07 37.44 11.12
C PHE A 527 -22.29 37.91 12.34
N THR A 528 -22.87 38.79 13.16
CA THR A 528 -22.25 39.27 14.41
C THR A 528 -22.03 38.12 15.39
N TYR A 529 -23.00 37.21 15.50
CA TYR A 529 -22.89 35.99 16.31
C TYR A 529 -21.73 35.11 15.84
N CYS A 530 -21.68 34.80 14.54
CA CYS A 530 -20.62 33.99 13.94
C CYS A 530 -19.23 34.65 14.06
N PHE A 531 -19.14 35.96 13.84
CA PHE A 531 -17.89 36.71 13.95
C PHE A 531 -17.39 36.73 15.40
N PHE A 532 -18.26 37.03 16.36
CA PHE A 532 -17.92 37.04 17.77
C PHE A 532 -17.50 35.65 18.26
N PHE A 533 -18.23 34.60 17.89
CA PHE A 533 -17.84 33.21 18.15
C PHE A 533 -16.46 32.90 17.57
N THR A 534 -16.23 33.22 16.29
CA THR A 534 -14.95 32.94 15.61
C THR A 534 -13.79 33.66 16.32
N ALA A 535 -13.98 34.93 16.69
CA ALA A 535 -12.97 35.70 17.42
C ALA A 535 -12.68 35.10 18.81
N LEU A 536 -13.72 34.79 19.60
CA LEU A 536 -13.55 34.15 20.90
C LEU A 536 -12.85 32.80 20.79
N TYR A 537 -13.22 32.00 19.79
CA TYR A 537 -12.67 30.67 19.63
C TYR A 537 -11.19 30.69 19.24
N LEU A 538 -10.79 31.64 18.38
CA LEU A 538 -9.38 31.86 18.04
C LEU A 538 -8.54 32.38 19.21
N ILE A 539 -9.12 33.19 20.11
CA ILE A 539 -8.42 33.74 21.28
C ILE A 539 -8.22 32.69 22.38
N PHE A 540 -9.28 31.97 22.75
CA PHE A 540 -9.29 31.11 23.94
C PHE A 540 -8.98 29.64 23.66
N LYS A 541 -9.10 29.19 22.39
CA LYS A 541 -8.82 27.80 21.96
C LYS A 541 -9.44 26.74 22.88
N ASN A 542 -10.68 26.96 23.31
CA ASN A 542 -11.36 26.09 24.26
C ASN A 542 -12.62 25.49 23.61
N PRO A 543 -12.67 24.16 23.36
CA PRO A 543 -13.81 23.48 22.73
C PRO A 543 -15.16 23.72 23.42
N LEU A 544 -15.16 24.04 24.72
CA LEU A 544 -16.38 24.36 25.44
C LEU A 544 -17.11 25.59 24.87
N ILE A 545 -16.35 26.55 24.31
CA ILE A 545 -16.92 27.73 23.64
C ILE A 545 -17.70 27.29 22.41
N HIS A 546 -17.14 26.38 21.60
CA HIS A 546 -17.84 25.78 20.47
C HIS A 546 -19.10 25.04 20.91
N HIS A 547 -19.00 24.10 21.85
CA HIS A 547 -20.15 23.33 22.33
C HIS A 547 -21.29 24.23 22.84
N THR A 548 -20.95 25.28 23.59
CA THR A 548 -21.95 26.21 24.16
C THR A 548 -22.61 27.04 23.07
N MET A 549 -21.83 27.67 22.19
CA MET A 549 -22.35 28.54 21.14
C MET A 549 -23.12 27.75 20.07
N TYR A 550 -22.61 26.59 19.68
CA TYR A 550 -23.31 25.70 18.76
C TYR A 550 -24.62 25.18 19.38
N GLY A 551 -24.59 24.74 20.64
CA GLY A 551 -25.77 24.25 21.36
C GLY A 551 -26.88 25.30 21.49
N LEU A 552 -26.54 26.55 21.83
CA LEU A 552 -27.50 27.66 21.86
C LEU A 552 -28.18 27.87 20.50
N LEU A 553 -27.40 27.80 19.41
CA LEU A 553 -27.91 28.00 18.06
C LEU A 553 -28.84 26.84 17.63
N VAL A 554 -28.50 25.60 17.98
CA VAL A 554 -29.36 24.43 17.75
C VAL A 554 -30.69 24.57 18.50
N ILE A 555 -30.69 25.07 19.74
CA ILE A 555 -31.93 25.34 20.49
C ILE A 555 -32.82 26.38 19.77
N VAL A 556 -32.21 27.43 19.22
CA VAL A 556 -32.94 28.44 18.43
C VAL A 556 -33.57 27.81 17.18
N VAL A 557 -32.79 27.01 16.42
CA VAL A 557 -33.27 26.31 15.23
C VAL A 557 -34.45 25.39 15.58
N LEU A 558 -34.31 24.54 16.60
CA LEU A 558 -35.38 23.65 17.06
C LEU A 558 -36.64 24.42 17.49
N GLY A 559 -36.47 25.54 18.21
CA GLY A 559 -37.59 26.40 18.60
C GLY A 559 -38.33 26.99 17.38
N MET A 560 -37.60 27.35 16.32
CA MET A 560 -38.17 27.81 15.07
C MET A 560 -38.89 26.68 14.30
N ASP A 561 -38.30 25.49 14.27
CA ASP A 561 -38.86 24.31 13.63
C ASP A 561 -40.20 23.90 14.26
N LEU A 562 -40.25 23.82 15.59
CA LEU A 562 -41.49 23.48 16.33
C LEU A 562 -42.60 24.50 16.05
N ARG A 563 -42.27 25.79 16.05
CA ARG A 563 -43.23 26.85 15.69
C ARG A 563 -43.69 26.74 14.24
N LEU A 564 -42.82 26.30 13.33
CA LEU A 564 -43.13 26.16 11.91
C LEU A 564 -44.00 24.91 11.65
N VAL A 565 -43.74 23.79 12.32
CA VAL A 565 -44.56 22.58 12.24
C VAL A 565 -45.97 22.83 12.77
N ASN A 566 -46.10 23.47 13.92
CA ASN A 566 -47.40 23.81 14.51
C ASN A 566 -48.22 24.73 13.59
N TYR A 567 -47.55 25.61 12.84
CA TYR A 567 -48.20 26.49 11.89
C TYR A 567 -48.59 25.80 10.58
N ASN A 568 -47.68 25.00 9.98
CA ASN A 568 -47.87 24.42 8.65
C ASN A 568 -48.80 23.20 8.61
N GLN A 569 -49.00 22.49 9.73
CA GLN A 569 -49.80 21.26 9.81
C GLN A 569 -49.46 20.20 8.74
N CYS A 570 -48.23 20.23 8.23
CA CYS A 570 -47.75 19.39 7.14
C CYS A 570 -47.26 18.03 7.68
N ARG A 571 -48.01 16.96 7.41
CA ARG A 571 -47.68 15.59 7.89
C ARG A 571 -46.30 15.11 7.45
N THR A 572 -45.88 15.42 6.22
CA THR A 572 -44.54 15.08 5.69
C THR A 572 -43.45 15.84 6.44
N CYS A 573 -43.69 17.12 6.73
CA CYS A 573 -42.76 17.99 7.44
C CYS A 573 -42.55 17.50 8.89
N THR A 574 -43.63 17.13 9.59
CA THR A 574 -43.56 16.52 10.92
C THR A 574 -42.75 15.23 10.90
N LYS A 575 -42.98 14.34 9.91
CA LYS A 575 -42.21 13.08 9.79
C LYS A 575 -40.72 13.33 9.58
N LEU A 576 -40.36 14.21 8.63
CA LEU A 576 -38.95 14.53 8.34
C LEU A 576 -38.25 15.10 9.58
N LEU A 577 -38.90 16.03 10.28
CA LEU A 577 -38.36 16.63 11.49
C LEU A 577 -38.25 15.60 12.63
N SER A 578 -39.25 14.75 12.85
CA SER A 578 -39.20 13.72 13.91
C SER A 578 -38.12 12.68 13.66
N VAL A 579 -37.96 12.21 12.41
CA VAL A 579 -36.89 11.25 12.07
C VAL A 579 -35.52 11.90 12.17
N GLY A 580 -35.36 13.12 11.64
CA GLY A 580 -34.11 13.87 11.77
C GLY A 580 -33.73 14.14 13.23
N PHE A 581 -34.70 14.56 14.05
CA PHE A 581 -34.48 14.77 15.48
C PHE A 581 -34.07 13.49 16.21
N PHE A 582 -34.71 12.36 15.92
CA PHE A 582 -34.32 11.06 16.48
C PHE A 582 -32.90 10.67 16.08
N MET A 583 -32.55 10.77 14.80
CA MET A 583 -31.20 10.46 14.31
C MET A 583 -30.14 11.35 14.98
N TYR A 584 -30.40 12.65 15.06
CA TYR A 584 -29.49 13.61 15.69
C TYR A 584 -29.30 13.32 17.18
N THR A 585 -30.39 13.12 17.93
CA THR A 585 -30.32 12.84 19.37
C THR A 585 -29.68 11.49 19.68
N PHE A 586 -29.95 10.47 18.87
CA PHE A 586 -29.31 9.17 18.99
C PHE A 586 -27.81 9.26 18.71
N GLY A 587 -27.43 9.92 17.61
CA GLY A 587 -26.02 10.15 17.28
C GLY A 587 -25.31 10.97 18.36
N PHE A 588 -25.95 12.02 18.89
CA PHE A 588 -25.40 12.83 19.98
C PHE A 588 -25.17 12.00 21.25
N GLY A 589 -26.07 11.05 21.54
CA GLY A 589 -25.88 10.07 22.60
C GLY A 589 -24.65 9.20 22.36
N LEU A 590 -24.47 8.65 21.15
CA LEU A 590 -23.29 7.86 20.78
C LEU A 590 -21.99 8.65 20.91
N TRP A 591 -21.98 9.91 20.46
CA TRP A 591 -20.86 10.83 20.61
C TRP A 591 -20.49 11.09 22.07
N ASN A 592 -21.48 11.34 22.94
CA ASN A 592 -21.22 11.52 24.38
C ASN A 592 -20.69 10.23 25.03
N ILE A 593 -21.18 9.07 24.61
CA ILE A 593 -20.67 7.77 25.08
C ILE A 593 -19.20 7.61 24.64
N ASP A 594 -18.86 7.96 23.40
CA ASP A 594 -17.48 7.96 22.90
C ASP A 594 -16.57 8.81 23.79
N ASN A 595 -16.99 10.04 24.11
CA ASN A 595 -16.23 10.98 24.93
C ASN A 595 -16.02 10.54 26.37
N GLN A 596 -17.04 9.94 26.99
CA GLN A 596 -17.02 9.64 28.42
C GLN A 596 -16.51 8.23 28.72
N LEU A 597 -16.68 7.29 27.80
CA LEU A 597 -16.37 5.86 27.99
C LEU A 597 -15.30 5.36 27.02
N CYS A 598 -14.45 6.24 26.49
CA CYS A 598 -13.43 5.84 25.52
C CYS A 598 -12.52 4.68 25.98
N PRO A 599 -11.98 4.67 27.22
CA PRO A 599 -11.15 3.55 27.67
C PRO A 599 -11.89 2.20 27.61
N GLN A 600 -13.15 2.18 28.03
CA GLN A 600 -14.00 0.98 28.03
C GLN A 600 -14.36 0.53 26.62
N ILE A 601 -14.63 1.48 25.70
CA ILE A 601 -14.92 1.19 24.30
C ILE A 601 -13.68 0.62 23.60
N THR A 602 -12.50 1.17 23.88
CA THR A 602 -11.23 0.70 23.33
C THR A 602 -10.91 -0.71 23.81
N GLU A 603 -11.14 -1.00 25.09
CA GLU A 603 -11.00 -2.36 25.65
C GLU A 603 -11.97 -3.34 24.99
N LEU A 604 -13.25 -2.96 24.84
CA LEU A 604 -14.25 -3.76 24.14
C LEU A 604 -13.84 -4.04 22.69
N ARG A 605 -13.31 -3.04 21.97
CA ARG A 605 -12.84 -3.15 20.59
C ARG A 605 -11.68 -4.13 20.46
N ALA A 606 -10.76 -4.15 21.42
CA ALA A 606 -9.64 -5.09 21.44
C ALA A 606 -10.10 -6.55 21.55
N GLN A 607 -11.23 -6.80 22.21
CA GLN A 607 -11.82 -8.13 22.39
C GLN A 607 -12.66 -8.60 21.19
N LEU A 608 -12.98 -7.72 20.23
CA LEU A 608 -13.84 -8.04 19.09
C LEU A 608 -13.05 -8.53 17.86
N PRO A 609 -13.63 -9.46 17.05
CA PRO A 609 -13.11 -9.82 15.73
C PRO A 609 -12.92 -8.59 14.85
N ARG A 610 -11.90 -8.61 13.97
CA ARG A 610 -11.57 -7.47 13.09
C ARG A 610 -12.75 -6.94 12.28
N SER A 611 -13.67 -7.81 11.85
CA SER A 611 -14.89 -7.42 11.12
C SER A 611 -15.88 -6.60 11.94
N LEU A 612 -15.85 -6.70 13.27
CA LEU A 612 -16.80 -6.04 14.18
C LEU A 612 -16.24 -4.78 14.83
N ARG A 613 -14.93 -4.55 14.78
CA ARG A 613 -14.28 -3.35 15.32
C ARG A 613 -14.84 -2.03 14.77
N PRO A 614 -15.18 -1.89 13.48
CA PRO A 614 -15.71 -0.63 12.94
C PRO A 614 -17.00 -0.16 13.63
N PHE A 615 -17.83 -1.10 14.10
CA PHE A 615 -19.11 -0.77 14.76
C PHE A 615 -18.93 -0.10 16.13
N THR A 616 -17.73 -0.17 16.71
CA THR A 616 -17.39 0.46 18.00
C THR A 616 -16.82 1.87 17.86
N GLN A 617 -16.77 2.43 16.65
CA GLN A 617 -16.36 3.81 16.40
C GLN A 617 -17.59 4.72 16.53
N LEU A 618 -17.92 5.13 17.76
CA LEU A 618 -19.20 5.80 18.02
C LEU A 618 -19.21 7.24 17.49
N HIS A 619 -18.05 7.90 17.44
CA HIS A 619 -17.90 9.18 16.75
C HIS A 619 -18.18 9.06 15.24
N ALA A 620 -17.66 8.03 14.56
CA ALA A 620 -18.00 7.73 13.15
C ALA A 620 -19.53 7.63 12.91
N TRP A 621 -20.28 7.02 13.84
CA TRP A 621 -21.75 6.98 13.77
C TRP A 621 -22.40 8.35 13.93
N TRP A 622 -21.84 9.22 14.77
CA TRP A 622 -22.29 10.60 14.89
C TRP A 622 -22.22 11.35 13.56
N HIS A 623 -21.11 11.28 12.80
CA HIS A 623 -21.02 11.93 11.49
C HIS A 623 -22.13 11.49 10.54
N ILE A 624 -22.38 10.17 10.46
CA ILE A 624 -23.41 9.61 9.58
C ILE A 624 -24.79 10.10 10.03
N LEU A 625 -25.12 9.95 11.31
CA LEU A 625 -26.44 10.27 11.83
C LEU A 625 -26.72 11.78 11.82
N ALA A 626 -25.77 12.61 12.22
CA ALA A 626 -25.89 14.06 12.19
C ALA A 626 -25.94 14.61 10.75
N GLY A 627 -25.16 14.03 9.83
CA GLY A 627 -25.20 14.34 8.40
C GLY A 627 -26.57 14.11 7.78
N TYR A 628 -27.10 12.89 7.95
CA TYR A 628 -28.44 12.56 7.46
C TYR A 628 -29.53 13.37 8.18
N ALA A 629 -29.42 13.59 9.49
CA ALA A 629 -30.38 14.43 10.22
C ALA A 629 -30.42 15.86 9.67
N THR A 630 -29.26 16.47 9.42
CA THR A 630 -29.17 17.82 8.85
C THR A 630 -29.69 17.85 7.41
N TYR A 631 -29.41 16.82 6.61
CA TYR A 631 -29.98 16.68 5.28
C TYR A 631 -31.52 16.61 5.33
N LEU A 632 -32.09 15.79 6.23
CA LEU A 632 -33.55 15.72 6.44
C LEU A 632 -34.14 17.05 6.91
N HIS A 633 -33.39 17.83 7.70
CA HIS A 633 -33.78 19.18 8.12
C HIS A 633 -33.85 20.16 6.94
N ILE A 634 -32.88 20.12 6.03
CA ILE A 634 -32.91 20.93 4.80
C ILE A 634 -34.13 20.56 3.95
N LEU A 635 -34.42 19.26 3.81
CA LEU A 635 -35.60 18.77 3.10
C LEU A 635 -36.91 19.21 3.78
N PHE A 636 -36.95 19.20 5.11
CA PHE A 636 -38.05 19.77 5.88
C PHE A 636 -38.27 21.25 5.51
N GLY A 637 -37.21 22.05 5.41
CA GLY A 637 -37.28 23.45 4.99
C GLY A 637 -37.87 23.62 3.58
N ILE A 638 -37.47 22.77 2.63
CA ILE A 638 -37.99 22.76 1.25
C ILE A 638 -39.49 22.45 1.23
N HIS A 639 -39.93 21.40 1.94
CA HIS A 639 -41.35 21.03 2.02
C HIS A 639 -42.20 22.06 2.74
N ALA A 640 -41.69 22.59 3.86
CA ALA A 640 -42.34 23.65 4.60
C ALA A 640 -42.54 24.89 3.72
N ARG A 641 -41.55 25.24 2.88
CA ARG A 641 -41.65 26.32 1.89
C ARG A 641 -42.65 26.03 0.79
N GLY A 642 -42.65 24.81 0.24
CA GLY A 642 -43.61 24.39 -0.80
C GLY A 642 -45.06 24.50 -0.35
N HIS A 643 -45.34 24.15 0.91
CA HIS A 643 -46.68 24.23 1.51
C HIS A 643 -47.24 25.66 1.53
N PHE A 644 -46.39 26.68 1.69
CA PHE A 644 -46.82 28.09 1.69
C PHE A 644 -47.19 28.65 0.31
N PHE A 645 -46.59 28.13 -0.78
CA PHE A 645 -46.74 28.75 -2.11
C PHE A 645 -47.74 28.06 -3.04
N LYS A 646 -47.95 26.74 -2.94
CA LYS A 646 -48.91 26.01 -3.79
C LYS A 646 -49.42 24.71 -3.12
N PRO A 647 -50.72 24.60 -2.76
CA PRO A 647 -51.30 23.34 -2.26
C PRO A 647 -51.39 22.22 -3.31
N LYS A 648 -51.18 22.50 -4.60
CA LYS A 648 -51.51 21.58 -5.72
C LYS A 648 -50.32 20.96 -6.47
N THR A 649 -49.07 21.30 -6.16
CA THR A 649 -47.90 20.59 -6.69
C THR A 649 -47.26 19.80 -5.55
N ARG A 650 -47.65 18.52 -5.41
CA ARG A 650 -46.86 17.58 -4.61
C ARG A 650 -45.47 17.56 -5.22
N ILE A 651 -44.50 18.22 -4.57
CA ILE A 651 -43.09 17.98 -4.85
C ILE A 651 -42.80 16.59 -4.27
N THR A 652 -43.16 15.55 -5.01
CA THR A 652 -42.70 14.18 -4.78
C THR A 652 -41.26 14.10 -5.24
N VAL A 653 -40.34 14.64 -4.43
CA VAL A 653 -38.96 14.14 -4.47
C VAL A 653 -39.07 12.66 -4.05
N ARG A 654 -38.45 11.75 -4.81
CA ARG A 654 -38.54 10.30 -4.57
C ARG A 654 -37.78 9.95 -3.28
N TYR A 655 -38.43 10.10 -2.13
CA TYR A 655 -37.85 9.76 -0.81
C TYR A 655 -38.05 8.29 -0.41
N GLN A 656 -38.97 7.58 -1.08
CA GLN A 656 -39.32 6.20 -0.72
C GLN A 656 -38.13 5.25 -0.89
N ASP A 657 -37.27 5.50 -1.89
CA ASP A 657 -36.09 4.66 -2.14
C ASP A 657 -34.97 4.92 -1.12
N LEU A 658 -34.77 6.19 -0.72
CA LEU A 658 -33.73 6.57 0.25
C LEU A 658 -34.08 6.17 1.69
N MET A 659 -35.32 6.41 2.13
CA MET A 659 -35.81 5.95 3.44
C MET A 659 -35.91 4.42 3.50
N GLY A 660 -36.29 3.77 2.40
CA GLY A 660 -36.28 2.32 2.27
C GLY A 660 -34.88 1.75 2.45
N SER A 661 -33.89 2.34 1.78
CA SER A 661 -32.48 1.94 1.91
C SER A 661 -31.93 2.17 3.31
N ILE A 662 -32.17 3.35 3.92
CA ILE A 662 -31.71 3.68 5.28
C ILE A 662 -32.38 2.80 6.34
N CYS A 663 -33.69 2.54 6.24
CA CYS A 663 -34.38 1.60 7.14
C CYS A 663 -33.90 0.16 6.96
N TYR A 664 -33.51 -0.25 5.74
CA TYR A 664 -32.94 -1.57 5.47
C TYR A 664 -31.55 -1.69 6.12
N THR A 665 -30.71 -0.66 6.01
CA THR A 665 -29.39 -0.59 6.67
C THR A 665 -29.53 -0.61 8.19
N LEU A 666 -30.43 0.21 8.76
CA LEU A 666 -30.67 0.24 10.20
C LEU A 666 -31.31 -1.06 10.75
N ARG A 667 -32.18 -1.74 9.98
CA ARG A 667 -32.71 -3.06 10.35
C ARG A 667 -31.62 -4.13 10.36
N GLY A 668 -30.73 -4.13 9.36
CA GLY A 668 -29.57 -5.03 9.33
C GLY A 668 -28.68 -4.86 10.57
N LEU A 669 -28.48 -3.60 10.99
CA LEU A 669 -27.70 -3.22 12.18
C LEU A 669 -28.31 -3.72 13.49
N VAL A 670 -29.63 -3.54 13.71
CA VAL A 670 -30.30 -4.01 14.93
C VAL A 670 -30.30 -5.55 15.01
N ILE A 671 -30.47 -6.23 13.87
CA ILE A 671 -30.44 -7.69 13.80
C ILE A 671 -29.03 -8.22 14.11
N GLN A 672 -27.98 -7.58 13.59
CA GLN A 672 -26.60 -7.95 13.90
C GLN A 672 -26.22 -7.66 15.35
N MET A 673 -26.67 -6.54 15.93
CA MET A 673 -26.46 -6.24 17.36
C MET A 673 -27.17 -7.25 18.29
N LEU A 674 -28.38 -7.69 17.94
CA LEU A 674 -29.08 -8.75 18.68
C LEU A 674 -28.38 -10.11 18.54
N GLN A 675 -27.84 -10.44 17.36
CA GLN A 675 -27.03 -11.64 17.15
C GLN A 675 -25.76 -11.64 18.01
N ILE A 676 -25.13 -10.48 18.24
CA ILE A 676 -23.96 -10.33 19.10
C ILE A 676 -24.31 -10.63 20.57
N THR A 677 -25.45 -10.15 21.07
CA THR A 677 -25.89 -10.43 22.45
C THR A 677 -26.18 -11.92 22.66
N ILE A 678 -26.73 -12.59 21.63
CA ILE A 678 -27.01 -14.04 21.66
C ILE A 678 -25.70 -14.85 21.56
N TYR A 679 -24.75 -14.44 20.71
CA TYR A 679 -23.47 -15.12 20.53
C TYR A 679 -22.59 -15.02 21.78
N LYS A 680 -22.58 -13.85 22.46
CA LYS A 680 -21.87 -13.66 23.74
C LYS A 680 -22.49 -14.49 24.88
N SER A 681 -23.83 -14.64 24.89
CA SER A 681 -24.53 -15.51 25.85
C SER A 681 -24.29 -17.00 25.59
N PHE A 682 -23.98 -17.39 24.35
CA PHE A 682 -23.67 -18.77 23.97
C PHE A 682 -22.23 -19.15 24.33
N LEU A 683 -21.27 -18.26 24.09
CA LEU A 683 -19.85 -18.47 24.44
C LEU A 683 -19.60 -18.47 25.96
N LEU A 684 -20.30 -17.64 26.72
CA LEU A 684 -20.19 -17.64 28.20
C LEU A 684 -20.80 -18.89 28.86
N LYS A 685 -21.56 -19.71 28.12
CA LYS A 685 -22.18 -20.95 28.64
C LYS A 685 -21.47 -22.24 28.23
N THR A 686 -20.48 -22.20 27.34
CA THR A 686 -19.82 -23.41 26.84
C THR A 686 -18.31 -23.36 27.05
N ASN A 687 -17.86 -23.84 28.22
CA ASN A 687 -16.48 -24.28 28.43
C ASN A 687 -16.27 -25.56 27.61
N TYR A 688 -15.65 -25.51 26.44
CA TYR A 688 -15.09 -26.71 25.80
C TYR A 688 -13.94 -26.39 24.85
N ASP A 689 -12.78 -26.94 25.17
CA ASP A 689 -11.69 -27.22 24.24
C ASP A 689 -12.17 -28.20 23.16
N ALA A 690 -12.14 -27.77 21.90
CA ALA A 690 -12.26 -28.66 20.76
C ALA A 690 -11.50 -28.10 19.54
N VAL A 691 -10.40 -28.76 19.23
CA VAL A 691 -9.73 -28.76 17.93
C VAL A 691 -10.73 -29.28 16.87
N ILE A 692 -10.58 -28.80 15.62
CA ILE A 692 -10.96 -29.44 14.33
C ILE A 692 -12.12 -28.77 13.52
N HIS A 693 -11.75 -28.34 12.30
CA HIS A 693 -12.50 -28.14 11.04
C HIS A 693 -13.61 -27.06 10.88
N GLY A 694 -13.29 -26.05 10.05
CA GLY A 694 -14.14 -25.45 8.99
C GLY A 694 -15.45 -24.72 9.38
N PRO A 695 -15.48 -23.38 9.43
CA PRO A 695 -16.69 -22.62 9.74
C PRO A 695 -17.42 -22.04 8.51
N GLU A 696 -17.52 -22.77 7.39
CA GLU A 696 -18.23 -22.25 6.19
C GLU A 696 -19.52 -23.02 5.83
N ILE A 697 -19.79 -24.18 6.42
CA ILE A 697 -20.93 -25.02 5.98
C ILE A 697 -22.14 -24.97 6.93
N LEU A 698 -22.02 -24.44 8.15
CA LEU A 698 -23.15 -24.39 9.09
C LEU A 698 -24.02 -23.12 8.99
N ALA A 699 -23.47 -22.01 8.46
CA ALA A 699 -24.22 -20.76 8.25
C ALA A 699 -25.32 -20.90 7.19
N TYR A 700 -25.10 -21.75 6.18
CA TYR A 700 -26.06 -21.97 5.08
C TYR A 700 -27.31 -22.76 5.48
N ARG A 701 -27.25 -23.60 6.53
CA ARG A 701 -28.41 -24.41 6.98
C ARG A 701 -29.40 -23.66 7.88
N VAL A 702 -29.00 -22.55 8.49
CA VAL A 702 -29.91 -21.69 9.28
C VAL A 702 -30.64 -20.68 8.40
N LEU A 703 -30.03 -20.23 7.31
CA LEU A 703 -30.63 -19.31 6.33
C LEU A 703 -31.89 -19.86 5.63
N PHE A 704 -32.02 -21.19 5.51
CA PHE A 704 -33.20 -21.81 4.88
C PHE A 704 -34.43 -21.96 5.79
N ARG A 705 -34.30 -21.75 7.11
CA ARG A 705 -35.44 -21.89 8.05
C ARG A 705 -36.14 -20.58 8.41
N VAL A 706 -35.61 -19.42 8.03
CA VAL A 706 -36.23 -18.11 8.29
C VAL A 706 -37.15 -17.67 7.13
N LYS A 707 -37.03 -18.29 5.95
CA LYS A 707 -37.89 -17.99 4.78
C LYS A 707 -39.34 -18.51 4.94
N SER A 708 -39.63 -19.39 5.90
CA SER A 708 -40.98 -19.95 6.11
C SER A 708 -41.85 -19.18 7.12
N PHE A 709 -41.37 -18.08 7.69
CA PHE A 709 -42.13 -17.28 8.66
C PHE A 709 -42.69 -15.96 8.06
N ALA A 710 -42.43 -15.69 6.77
CA ALA A 710 -42.77 -14.43 6.11
C ALA A 710 -43.93 -14.52 5.09
N THR A 711 -44.60 -15.67 4.97
CA THR A 711 -45.75 -15.89 4.07
C THR A 711 -47.12 -15.87 4.77
N THR A 712 -47.22 -15.30 5.97
CA THR A 712 -48.48 -15.11 6.70
C THR A 712 -48.60 -13.71 7.30
N ALA A 713 -48.58 -12.69 6.45
CA ALA A 713 -49.18 -11.38 6.74
C ALA A 713 -49.51 -10.70 5.40
N GLY A 714 -50.79 -10.74 5.03
CA GLY A 714 -51.27 -10.37 3.70
C GLY A 714 -51.16 -8.89 3.33
N GLY A 715 -51.17 -8.67 2.03
CA GLY A 715 -51.32 -7.38 1.36
C GLY A 715 -51.03 -7.52 -0.13
N GLU A 716 -52.05 -7.87 -0.91
CA GLU A 716 -52.03 -7.89 -2.37
C GLU A 716 -51.61 -6.53 -2.93
N VAL A 717 -50.57 -6.50 -3.77
CA VAL A 717 -50.39 -5.47 -4.80
C VAL A 717 -49.93 -6.16 -6.09
N ALA A 718 -50.55 -5.72 -7.17
CA ALA A 718 -50.66 -6.32 -8.48
C ALA A 718 -49.34 -6.51 -9.25
N GLY A 719 -49.43 -7.38 -10.26
CA GLY A 719 -48.36 -7.81 -11.14
C GLY A 719 -47.70 -6.72 -11.98
N ASP A 720 -46.61 -7.17 -12.62
CA ASP A 720 -45.77 -6.48 -13.61
C ASP A 720 -44.68 -5.54 -13.06
N ASP A 721 -43.58 -6.12 -12.55
CA ASP A 721 -42.19 -5.68 -12.84
C ASP A 721 -41.12 -6.55 -12.13
N LEU A 722 -41.00 -7.84 -12.50
CA LEU A 722 -40.03 -8.78 -11.93
C LEU A 722 -39.02 -9.32 -12.98
N ARG A 723 -38.63 -8.50 -13.96
CA ARG A 723 -37.64 -8.90 -15.01
C ARG A 723 -36.33 -8.12 -15.02
N THR A 724 -36.00 -7.36 -13.97
CA THR A 724 -34.80 -6.50 -13.97
C THR A 724 -33.83 -6.71 -12.80
N ILE A 725 -33.99 -7.78 -12.01
CA ILE A 725 -33.10 -8.08 -10.86
C ILE A 725 -32.60 -9.53 -10.92
N ASP A 726 -32.10 -9.98 -12.08
CA ASP A 726 -31.41 -11.28 -12.21
C ASP A 726 -30.01 -11.19 -12.83
N ASN A 727 -29.46 -9.98 -13.08
CA ASN A 727 -28.16 -9.81 -13.73
C ASN A 727 -27.03 -9.22 -12.85
N CYS A 728 -27.15 -9.26 -11.51
CA CYS A 728 -26.08 -8.81 -10.60
C CYS A 728 -25.61 -9.87 -9.58
N ALA A 729 -25.77 -11.15 -9.92
CA ALA A 729 -25.17 -12.25 -9.15
C ALA A 729 -24.48 -13.24 -10.10
N LEU A 730 -23.35 -12.80 -10.66
CA LEU A 730 -22.29 -13.63 -11.25
C LEU A 730 -20.95 -13.10 -10.75
#